data_AF-A0A8J7L8W5-F1
#
_entry.id   AF-A0A8J7L8W5-F1
#
_cell.length_a   1.000
_cell.length_b   1.000
_cell.length_c   1.000
_cell.angle_alpha   90.00
_cell.angle_beta   90.00
_cell.angle_gamma   90.00
#
_symmetry.space_group_name_H-M   'P 1'
#
loop_
_entity.id
_entity.type
_entity.pdbx_description
1 polymer ?
#
loop_
_entity_poly.entity_id
_entity_poly.type
_entity_poly.pdbx_seq_one_letter_code
_entity_poly.pdbx_strand_id
1 'polypeptide(L)'
;MVGIVIVSHSKLLALGVQQLAVQMVQGNVPLAVAAGIEDAENPLGTDPMQVYEAIASVFSDDGVLVLMDLGSALMSAEMAIEFLPEAQRKQVYLCEAPLVEGAIAAVVAAAAGKNIQQVIAEARDALVAKATQLGIVSGQLSVVSGEFESHSEYPTQEIRLTVSNRLGLHARPAALFVATASRFQSQIKVKNLTRNTEFVRGDSINQVAILGVRQGHELAISATGADADEALAALQALFATNFGEDDTALPPVTTQHQVTPATPGELSGIAASPGVAIAPVVHYQSPIIPVPQYHVDNPETEWRRLQTAIHTAQQEIQALFSHASIQIGDAEAAIFDAHLLFLEDPVLLEAVHERILDHHLNAEAAWQAVVDEVANSYRTLEDSYLQERVEDVVDVGQRVLRLLVGNVPSELHLAEPAILVATDLTPSDTAALDPTKVLGICTTHGSATSHSAIIARTLGIPAVLGVDTDVLLLEDGTLMALDGESGKAWVEPEPDILDLLEAKREAWQTATQEAQAAAHQPAITRDGKQVRVFANIGSISDVQVAVANGAEGVGLLRTEFLYLGRTNAPTEEEQYTVYQAIAQVLDGRPLIIRTLDVGGDKPLPYIVKVPEANPFLGWRGIRFCLDHPDLFKTQLRAILRASAGHNIKVMLPMIATVTEVRAAKAILNEAQAELKQANIAFDKAIAVGIMIEVPAAVAIADQLAGEVDFFSIGTNDLSQYVMAGDRTNPRVASLADALHPAVLRMVQQTVQAAHAAGIWVGLCGELAADTLATPILLGLGLDELSVNPQTIPVIKQAIAQLSVDEAVAIAASALQQDSATQVRNLVQQLTHK
;
A
#
# COMPACT_ATOMS: atom_id res chain seq x y z
N MET A 1 12.66 -52.33 11.28
CA MET A 1 12.63 -50.91 10.90
C MET A 1 12.75 -50.85 9.40
N VAL A 2 11.98 -49.98 8.74
CA VAL A 2 11.99 -49.85 7.27
C VAL A 2 13.43 -49.70 6.75
N GLY A 3 13.82 -50.58 5.84
CA GLY A 3 15.10 -50.49 5.14
C GLY A 3 15.01 -49.54 3.96
N ILE A 4 16.09 -48.83 3.65
CA ILE A 4 16.14 -47.89 2.53
C ILE A 4 17.27 -48.27 1.58
N VAL A 5 16.98 -48.27 0.27
CA VAL A 5 17.95 -48.54 -0.78
C VAL A 5 17.98 -47.35 -1.75
N ILE A 6 19.17 -46.80 -1.96
CA ILE A 6 19.39 -45.74 -2.95
C ILE A 6 20.01 -46.38 -4.20
N VAL A 7 19.33 -46.24 -5.33
CA VAL A 7 19.77 -46.75 -6.63
C VAL A 7 20.10 -45.59 -7.56
N SER A 8 21.30 -45.56 -8.13
CA SER A 8 21.66 -44.51 -9.11
C SER A 8 22.63 -45.02 -10.16
N HIS A 9 22.61 -44.41 -11.34
CA HIS A 9 23.62 -44.64 -12.37
C HIS A 9 25.02 -44.20 -11.89
N SER A 10 25.10 -43.22 -11.00
CA SER A 10 26.36 -42.65 -10.51
C SER A 10 26.66 -43.12 -9.09
N LYS A 11 27.73 -43.91 -8.96
CA LYS A 11 28.23 -44.35 -7.64
C LYS A 11 28.59 -43.20 -6.72
N LEU A 12 29.16 -42.13 -7.26
CA LEU A 12 29.51 -40.93 -6.48
C LEU A 12 28.27 -40.20 -5.96
N LEU A 13 27.21 -40.10 -6.78
CA LEU A 13 25.97 -39.47 -6.36
C LEU A 13 25.30 -40.27 -5.24
N ALA A 14 25.14 -41.58 -5.43
CA ALA A 14 24.47 -42.42 -4.44
C ALA A 14 25.22 -42.46 -3.09
N LEU A 15 26.56 -42.51 -3.11
CA LEU A 15 27.37 -42.41 -1.89
C LEU A 15 27.24 -41.02 -1.23
N GLY A 16 27.17 -39.95 -2.03
CA GLY A 16 26.94 -38.60 -1.51
C GLY A 16 25.58 -38.47 -0.81
N VAL A 17 24.51 -38.99 -1.42
CA VAL A 17 23.17 -39.01 -0.81
C VAL A 17 23.15 -39.88 0.45
N GLN A 18 23.79 -41.06 0.41
CA GLN A 18 23.92 -41.92 1.59
C GLN A 18 24.62 -41.19 2.74
N GLN A 19 25.72 -40.47 2.46
CA GLN A 19 26.45 -39.73 3.48
C GLN A 19 25.58 -38.64 4.13
N LEU A 20 24.82 -37.89 3.34
CA LEU A 20 23.89 -36.88 3.85
C LEU A 20 22.80 -37.52 4.71
N ALA A 21 22.17 -38.58 4.22
CA ALA A 21 21.09 -39.25 4.92
C ALA A 21 21.55 -39.87 6.26
N VAL A 22 22.74 -40.49 6.29
CA VAL A 22 23.32 -41.04 7.52
C VAL A 22 23.59 -39.94 8.56
N GLN A 23 24.04 -38.75 8.14
CA GLN A 23 24.28 -37.64 9.06
C GLN A 23 23.01 -37.14 9.74
N MET A 24 21.87 -37.17 9.06
CA MET A 24 20.60 -36.69 9.61
C MET A 24 20.07 -37.57 10.75
N VAL A 25 20.40 -38.87 10.75
CA VAL A 25 19.87 -39.83 11.74
C VAL A 25 20.97 -40.53 12.55
N GLN A 26 22.21 -40.05 12.44
CA GLN A 26 23.41 -40.61 13.09
C GLN A 26 23.59 -42.13 12.87
N GLY A 27 23.15 -42.66 11.72
CA GLY A 27 23.32 -44.07 11.34
C GLY A 27 22.30 -45.07 11.90
N ASN A 28 21.20 -44.61 12.51
CA ASN A 28 20.21 -45.48 13.15
C ASN A 28 19.20 -46.16 12.20
N VAL A 29 19.39 -46.07 10.88
CA VAL A 29 18.45 -46.63 9.88
C VAL A 29 19.20 -47.56 8.93
N PRO A 30 18.69 -48.79 8.66
CA PRO A 30 19.26 -49.68 7.65
C PRO A 30 19.23 -49.03 6.25
N LEU A 31 20.39 -48.66 5.73
CA LEU A 31 20.54 -47.93 4.46
C LEU A 31 21.63 -48.56 3.59
N ALA A 32 21.28 -48.97 2.38
CA ALA A 32 22.19 -49.52 1.39
C ALA A 32 22.16 -48.75 0.06
N VAL A 33 23.20 -48.93 -0.74
CA VAL A 33 23.37 -48.26 -2.03
C VAL A 33 23.70 -49.28 -3.10
N ALA A 34 23.07 -49.16 -4.27
CA ALA A 34 23.43 -49.89 -5.48
C ALA A 34 23.63 -48.89 -6.63
N ALA A 35 24.87 -48.71 -7.08
CA ALA A 35 25.16 -47.69 -8.07
C ALA A 35 26.45 -47.91 -8.86
N GLY A 36 26.41 -47.53 -10.13
CA GLY A 36 27.50 -47.71 -11.09
C GLY A 36 27.60 -49.13 -11.63
N ILE A 37 28.43 -49.30 -12.67
CA ILE A 37 28.85 -50.60 -13.20
C ILE A 37 30.37 -50.71 -13.11
N GLU A 38 30.91 -51.93 -13.06
CA GLU A 38 32.36 -52.19 -13.01
C GLU A 38 33.02 -52.02 -14.40
N ASP A 39 32.80 -50.86 -15.03
CA ASP A 39 33.49 -50.42 -16.24
C ASP A 39 34.29 -49.14 -15.91
N ALA A 40 35.62 -49.24 -15.95
CA ALA A 40 36.51 -48.14 -15.62
C ALA A 40 36.49 -47.01 -16.67
N GLU A 41 36.12 -47.30 -17.92
CA GLU A 41 36.01 -46.29 -18.97
C GLU A 41 34.61 -45.65 -19.00
N ASN A 42 33.57 -46.39 -18.61
CA ASN A 42 32.18 -45.91 -18.55
C ASN A 42 31.46 -46.31 -17.24
N PRO A 43 31.80 -45.70 -16.09
CA PRO A 43 31.34 -46.15 -14.78
C PRO A 43 29.87 -45.87 -14.47
N LEU A 44 29.15 -45.19 -15.38
CA LEU A 44 27.74 -44.84 -15.21
C LEU A 44 26.83 -45.97 -15.67
N GLY A 45 26.04 -46.51 -14.75
CA GLY A 45 25.11 -47.59 -15.03
C GLY A 45 24.51 -48.16 -13.76
N THR A 46 23.59 -49.10 -13.90
CA THR A 46 23.03 -49.85 -12.78
C THR A 46 23.03 -51.34 -13.09
N ASP A 47 23.35 -52.14 -12.07
CA ASP A 47 23.36 -53.60 -12.16
C ASP A 47 22.22 -54.17 -11.30
N PRO A 48 21.24 -54.88 -11.90
CA PRO A 48 20.14 -55.51 -11.16
C PRO A 48 20.62 -56.43 -10.02
N MET A 49 21.77 -57.10 -10.16
CA MET A 49 22.30 -57.96 -9.11
C MET A 49 22.80 -57.16 -7.91
N GLN A 50 23.43 -56.01 -8.13
CA GLN A 50 23.83 -55.11 -7.03
C GLN A 50 22.62 -54.50 -6.32
N VAL A 51 21.54 -54.19 -7.07
CA VAL A 51 20.29 -53.71 -6.47
C VAL A 51 19.63 -54.81 -5.63
N TYR A 52 19.62 -56.05 -6.13
CA TYR A 52 19.13 -57.21 -5.37
C TYR A 52 19.93 -57.41 -4.07
N GLU A 53 21.26 -57.36 -4.13
CA GLU A 53 22.13 -57.50 -2.95
C GLU A 53 21.90 -56.35 -1.94
N ALA A 54 21.74 -55.12 -2.42
CA ALA A 54 21.44 -53.98 -1.58
C ALA A 54 20.09 -54.14 -0.85
N ILE A 55 19.03 -54.56 -1.57
CA ILE A 55 17.72 -54.84 -0.97
C ILE A 55 17.84 -55.96 0.08
N ALA A 56 18.52 -57.05 -0.25
CA ALA A 56 18.72 -58.16 0.68
C ALA A 56 19.47 -57.75 1.95
N SER A 57 20.42 -56.81 1.85
CA SER A 57 21.24 -56.35 2.98
C SER A 57 20.49 -55.51 4.02
N VAL A 58 19.41 -54.83 3.61
CA VAL A 58 18.57 -53.99 4.49
C VAL A 58 17.15 -54.53 4.67
N PHE A 59 16.89 -55.75 4.19
CA PHE A 59 15.58 -56.34 4.23
C PHE A 59 15.07 -56.49 5.67
N SER A 60 13.82 -56.09 5.90
CA SER A 60 13.12 -56.29 7.17
C SER A 60 11.63 -56.53 6.93
N ASP A 61 10.97 -57.17 7.90
CA ASP A 61 9.52 -57.42 7.84
C ASP A 61 8.68 -56.13 7.83
N ASP A 62 9.27 -54.99 8.23
CA ASP A 62 8.63 -53.68 8.19
C ASP A 62 8.67 -53.05 6.78
N GLY A 63 9.34 -53.69 5.82
CA GLY A 63 9.43 -53.28 4.42
C GLY A 63 10.76 -52.63 4.04
N VAL A 64 11.00 -52.55 2.73
CA VAL A 64 12.14 -51.88 2.10
C VAL A 64 11.64 -50.85 1.10
N LEU A 65 12.09 -49.61 1.24
CA LEU A 65 11.84 -48.54 0.28
C LEU A 65 13.05 -48.37 -0.64
N VAL A 66 12.82 -48.47 -1.95
CA VAL A 66 13.84 -48.24 -2.97
C VAL A 66 13.57 -46.87 -3.60
N LEU A 67 14.58 -46.01 -3.58
CA LEU A 67 14.60 -44.72 -4.25
C LEU A 67 15.60 -44.79 -5.40
N MET A 68 15.17 -44.42 -6.60
CA MET A 68 15.97 -44.57 -7.81
C MET A 68 15.97 -43.28 -8.64
N ASP A 69 17.04 -43.06 -9.41
CA ASP A 69 17.03 -42.03 -10.46
C ASP A 69 16.30 -42.53 -11.73
N LEU A 70 16.27 -41.68 -12.76
CA LEU A 70 15.50 -41.92 -13.98
C LEU A 70 16.19 -42.91 -14.93
N GLY A 71 15.41 -43.68 -15.69
CA GLY A 71 15.94 -44.50 -16.78
C GLY A 71 16.32 -45.92 -16.34
N SER A 72 17.56 -46.35 -16.62
CA SER A 72 17.93 -47.78 -16.45
C SER A 72 17.94 -48.26 -15.00
N ALA A 73 18.05 -47.36 -14.02
CA ALA A 73 17.94 -47.67 -12.60
C ALA A 73 16.57 -48.21 -12.19
N LEU A 74 15.48 -47.68 -12.79
CA LEU A 74 14.13 -48.19 -12.56
C LEU A 74 14.01 -49.62 -13.10
N MET A 75 14.44 -49.85 -14.35
CA MET A 75 14.41 -51.19 -14.96
C MET A 75 15.27 -52.19 -14.17
N SER A 76 16.43 -51.76 -13.68
CA SER A 76 17.31 -52.59 -12.85
C SER A 76 16.69 -52.90 -11.48
N ALA A 77 15.97 -51.95 -10.88
CA ALA A 77 15.26 -52.16 -9.62
C ALA A 77 14.05 -53.10 -9.78
N GLU A 78 13.28 -52.95 -10.86
CA GLU A 78 12.20 -53.88 -11.20
C GLU A 78 12.71 -55.30 -11.42
N MET A 79 13.79 -55.46 -12.21
CA MET A 79 14.42 -56.76 -12.47
C MET A 79 15.02 -57.37 -11.19
N ALA A 80 15.61 -56.57 -10.31
CA ALA A 80 16.11 -57.01 -9.01
C ALA A 80 14.99 -57.57 -8.12
N ILE A 81 13.81 -56.96 -8.13
CA ILE A 81 12.64 -57.44 -7.38
C ILE A 81 12.17 -58.80 -7.92
N GLU A 82 12.26 -59.05 -9.22
CA GLU A 82 11.92 -60.36 -9.79
C GLU A 82 12.83 -61.49 -9.28
N PHE A 83 14.07 -61.20 -8.90
CA PHE A 83 14.98 -62.19 -8.30
C PHE A 83 14.65 -62.51 -6.83
N LEU A 84 13.86 -61.70 -6.14
CA LEU A 84 13.47 -61.95 -4.75
C LEU A 84 12.43 -63.08 -4.64
N PRO A 85 12.43 -63.86 -3.54
CA PRO A 85 11.34 -64.78 -3.21
C PRO A 85 9.98 -64.07 -3.15
N GLU A 86 8.90 -64.74 -3.55
CA GLU A 86 7.56 -64.14 -3.67
C GLU A 86 7.04 -63.47 -2.39
N ALA A 87 7.41 -64.00 -1.22
CA ALA A 87 7.07 -63.41 0.07
C ALA A 87 7.76 -62.07 0.32
N GLN A 88 9.00 -61.91 -0.14
CA GLN A 88 9.80 -60.68 0.04
C GLN A 88 9.40 -59.59 -0.96
N ARG A 89 9.00 -59.96 -2.19
CA ARG A 89 8.57 -59.00 -3.22
C ARG A 89 7.44 -58.07 -2.74
N LYS A 90 6.51 -58.59 -1.92
CA LYS A 90 5.37 -57.82 -1.41
C LYS A 90 5.75 -56.77 -0.36
N GLN A 91 6.99 -56.80 0.12
CA GLN A 91 7.50 -55.89 1.14
C GLN A 91 8.55 -54.90 0.59
N VAL A 92 8.82 -54.93 -0.72
CA VAL A 92 9.73 -53.99 -1.39
C VAL A 92 8.92 -53.01 -2.23
N TYR A 93 9.16 -51.71 -2.03
CA TYR A 93 8.39 -50.63 -2.66
C TYR A 93 9.32 -49.72 -3.44
N LEU A 94 9.00 -49.49 -4.71
CA LEU A 94 9.68 -48.49 -5.54
C LEU A 94 9.00 -47.13 -5.33
N CYS A 95 9.79 -46.08 -5.11
CA CYS A 95 9.29 -44.73 -4.85
C CYS A 95 9.72 -43.75 -5.94
N GLU A 96 8.76 -42.98 -6.42
CA GLU A 96 8.91 -41.95 -7.46
C GLU A 96 9.42 -40.59 -6.93
N ALA A 97 9.80 -40.52 -5.66
CA ALA A 97 10.29 -39.31 -5.04
C ALA A 97 11.63 -38.82 -5.62
N PRO A 98 11.93 -37.51 -5.57
CA PRO A 98 13.25 -37.00 -5.94
C PRO A 98 14.36 -37.68 -5.12
N LEU A 99 15.42 -38.14 -5.79
CA LEU A 99 16.42 -39.04 -5.19
C LEU A 99 17.08 -38.50 -3.92
N VAL A 100 17.39 -37.20 -3.85
CA VAL A 100 18.13 -36.61 -2.72
C VAL A 100 17.17 -36.25 -1.58
N GLU A 101 16.19 -35.39 -1.86
CA GLU A 101 15.23 -34.90 -0.86
C GLU A 101 14.35 -36.03 -0.32
N GLY A 102 13.89 -36.92 -1.20
CA GLY A 102 13.11 -38.10 -0.83
C GLY A 102 13.89 -39.08 0.03
N ALA A 103 15.20 -39.28 -0.22
CA ALA A 103 16.04 -40.14 0.62
C ALA A 103 16.24 -39.57 2.03
N ILE A 104 16.41 -38.26 2.16
CA ILE A 104 16.53 -37.61 3.46
C ILE A 104 15.22 -37.73 4.24
N ALA A 105 14.10 -37.39 3.60
CA ALA A 105 12.77 -37.48 4.19
C ALA A 105 12.43 -38.92 4.63
N ALA A 106 12.69 -39.90 3.78
CA ALA A 106 12.48 -41.32 4.07
C ALA A 106 13.32 -41.80 5.27
N VAL A 107 14.61 -41.45 5.33
CA VAL A 107 15.50 -41.88 6.41
C VAL A 107 15.09 -41.25 7.74
N VAL A 108 14.70 -39.98 7.76
CA VAL A 108 14.18 -39.32 8.97
C VAL A 108 12.86 -39.96 9.43
N ALA A 109 11.94 -40.23 8.49
CA ALA A 109 10.67 -40.90 8.78
C ALA A 109 10.86 -42.32 9.33
N ALA A 110 11.77 -43.10 8.74
CA ALA A 110 12.09 -44.45 9.20
C ALA A 110 12.76 -44.45 10.58
N ALA A 111 13.67 -43.51 10.85
CA ALA A 111 14.29 -43.33 12.17
C ALA A 111 13.26 -42.96 13.25
N ALA A 112 12.22 -42.20 12.88
CA ALA A 112 11.10 -41.87 13.76
C ALA A 112 10.13 -43.05 13.99
N GLY A 113 10.39 -44.22 13.41
CA GLY A 113 9.57 -45.42 13.58
C GLY A 113 8.27 -45.42 12.79
N LYS A 114 8.14 -44.55 11.77
CA LYS A 114 6.98 -44.55 10.86
C LYS A 114 6.91 -45.86 10.08
N ASN A 115 5.70 -46.32 9.77
CA ASN A 115 5.50 -47.52 8.96
C ASN A 115 5.81 -47.25 7.47
N ILE A 116 5.96 -48.29 6.66
CA ILE A 116 6.39 -48.18 5.25
C ILE A 116 5.52 -47.26 4.40
N GLN A 117 4.20 -47.22 4.62
CA GLN A 117 3.29 -46.35 3.85
C GLN A 117 3.51 -44.87 4.19
N GLN A 118 3.75 -44.57 5.46
CA GLN A 118 4.06 -43.22 5.92
C GLN A 118 5.46 -42.77 5.47
N VAL A 119 6.44 -43.69 5.44
CA VAL A 119 7.78 -43.39 4.91
C VAL A 119 7.73 -43.09 3.40
N ILE A 120 6.90 -43.82 2.63
CA ILE A 120 6.67 -43.55 1.20
C ILE A 120 6.02 -42.17 0.98
N ALA A 121 4.99 -41.83 1.76
CA ALA A 121 4.30 -40.54 1.65
C ALA A 121 5.26 -39.37 1.92
N GLU A 122 6.03 -39.42 3.01
CA GLU A 122 7.00 -38.38 3.34
C GLU A 122 8.06 -38.20 2.26
N ALA A 123 8.53 -39.31 1.67
CA ALA A 123 9.49 -39.27 0.58
C ALA A 123 8.92 -38.54 -0.65
N ARG A 124 7.67 -38.81 -1.03
CA ARG A 124 6.99 -38.18 -2.18
C ARG A 124 6.76 -36.69 -1.96
N ASP A 125 6.34 -36.34 -0.75
CA ASP A 125 6.00 -34.96 -0.38
C ASP A 125 7.24 -34.06 -0.24
N ALA A 126 8.45 -34.65 -0.21
CA ALA A 126 9.70 -33.91 -0.20
C ALA A 126 9.83 -32.94 -1.41
N LEU A 127 9.24 -33.28 -2.56
CA LEU A 127 9.20 -32.37 -3.72
C LEU A 127 8.26 -31.20 -3.48
N VAL A 128 7.12 -31.44 -2.85
CA VAL A 128 6.13 -30.40 -2.52
C VAL A 128 6.74 -29.42 -1.53
N ALA A 129 7.40 -29.91 -0.48
CA ALA A 129 8.10 -29.06 0.48
C ALA A 129 9.14 -28.14 -0.20
N LYS A 130 9.91 -28.66 -1.15
CA LYS A 130 10.87 -27.86 -1.93
C LYS A 130 10.19 -26.91 -2.91
N ALA A 131 9.10 -27.31 -3.55
CA ALA A 131 8.32 -26.46 -4.45
C ALA A 131 7.66 -25.30 -3.70
N THR A 132 7.13 -25.55 -2.51
CA THR A 132 6.60 -24.54 -1.58
C THR A 132 7.70 -23.58 -1.12
N GLN A 133 8.89 -24.08 -0.77
CA GLN A 133 10.04 -23.22 -0.44
C GLN A 133 10.49 -22.34 -1.61
N LEU A 134 10.29 -22.79 -2.84
CA LEU A 134 10.62 -22.05 -4.06
C LEU A 134 9.45 -21.22 -4.61
N GLY A 135 8.28 -21.22 -3.94
CA GLY A 135 7.09 -20.51 -4.41
C GLY A 135 6.51 -21.04 -5.72
N ILE A 136 6.82 -22.29 -6.11
CA ILE A 136 6.30 -22.92 -7.32
C ILE A 136 4.93 -23.54 -6.99
N VAL A 137 3.86 -22.99 -7.57
CA VAL A 137 2.51 -23.57 -7.49
C VAL A 137 2.45 -24.79 -8.41
N SER A 138 2.76 -25.98 -7.88
CA SER A 138 2.60 -27.23 -8.60
C SER A 138 1.13 -27.67 -8.59
N GLY A 139 0.42 -27.38 -9.68
CA GLY A 139 -0.86 -28.01 -9.99
C GLY A 139 -0.67 -29.50 -10.28
N GLN A 140 -1.55 -30.32 -9.68
CA GLN A 140 -1.73 -31.75 -9.90
C GLN A 140 -0.62 -32.71 -9.42
N LEU A 141 -0.70 -33.10 -8.15
CA LEU A 141 -0.60 -34.51 -7.75
C LEU A 141 -1.83 -34.84 -6.91
N SER A 142 -2.88 -35.33 -7.56
CA SER A 142 -4.09 -35.80 -6.93
C SER A 142 -3.86 -37.20 -6.34
N VAL A 143 -4.08 -37.36 -5.03
CA VAL A 143 -4.48 -38.65 -4.47
C VAL A 143 -5.97 -38.56 -4.12
N VAL A 144 -6.70 -39.34 -4.90
CA VAL A 144 -8.11 -39.74 -4.87
C VAL A 144 -8.85 -39.51 -3.53
N SER A 145 -10.00 -38.85 -3.68
CA SER A 145 -11.08 -38.72 -2.73
C SER A 145 -11.61 -40.06 -2.20
N GLY A 146 -11.68 -40.17 -0.87
CA GLY A 146 -12.53 -41.12 -0.17
C GLY A 146 -13.26 -40.38 0.94
N GLU A 147 -14.59 -40.39 0.89
CA GLU A 147 -15.46 -39.88 1.95
C GLU A 147 -15.06 -40.45 3.31
N PHE A 148 -14.55 -39.62 4.22
CA PHE A 148 -14.48 -39.93 5.65
C PHE A 148 -14.68 -38.65 6.47
N GLU A 149 -15.59 -38.76 7.43
CA GLU A 149 -15.75 -37.86 8.56
C GLU A 149 -14.39 -37.56 9.24
N SER A 150 -14.22 -36.30 9.65
CA SER A 150 -13.25 -35.74 10.59
C SER A 150 -12.12 -36.66 11.11
N HIS A 151 -10.86 -36.27 10.87
CA HIS A 151 -9.80 -36.14 11.90
C HIS A 151 -8.55 -35.46 11.29
N SER A 152 -8.33 -34.18 11.58
CA SER A 152 -7.02 -33.54 11.32
C SER A 152 -5.98 -34.10 12.29
N GLU A 153 -4.80 -34.53 11.80
CA GLU A 153 -3.67 -34.95 12.66
C GLU A 153 -3.11 -33.80 13.51
N TYR A 154 -3.37 -32.55 13.12
CA TYR A 154 -3.14 -31.38 13.94
C TYR A 154 -4.40 -31.10 14.78
N PRO A 155 -4.27 -30.95 16.11
CA PRO A 155 -5.41 -30.58 16.94
C PRO A 155 -5.94 -29.22 16.48
N THR A 156 -7.23 -29.15 16.14
CA THR A 156 -7.90 -27.86 15.92
C THR A 156 -7.94 -27.12 17.25
N GLN A 157 -7.26 -25.97 17.28
CA GLN A 157 -7.27 -25.11 18.44
C GLN A 157 -8.29 -24.00 18.23
N GLU A 158 -9.06 -23.67 19.27
CA GLU A 158 -10.06 -22.60 19.24
C GLU A 158 -9.80 -21.60 20.36
N ILE A 159 -9.79 -20.31 20.02
CA ILE A 159 -9.84 -19.21 20.98
C ILE A 159 -11.16 -18.47 20.84
N ARG A 160 -11.59 -17.85 21.95
CA ARG A 160 -12.76 -16.97 21.97
C ARG A 160 -12.34 -15.57 22.33
N LEU A 161 -12.73 -14.62 21.51
CA LEU A 161 -12.36 -13.22 21.67
C LEU A 161 -13.61 -12.36 21.57
N THR A 162 -13.75 -11.41 22.50
CA THR A 162 -14.80 -10.40 22.44
C THR A 162 -14.28 -9.21 21.66
N VAL A 163 -15.07 -8.75 20.69
CA VAL A 163 -14.72 -7.61 19.85
C VAL A 163 -14.94 -6.33 20.65
N SER A 164 -13.86 -5.63 20.97
CA SER A 164 -13.89 -4.33 21.63
C SER A 164 -14.03 -3.17 20.64
N ASN A 165 -13.79 -3.38 19.35
CA ASN A 165 -13.89 -2.37 18.30
C ASN A 165 -15.31 -1.82 18.19
N ARG A 166 -15.44 -0.50 18.24
CA ARG A 166 -16.77 0.15 18.26
C ARG A 166 -17.58 -0.08 16.98
N LEU A 167 -16.93 -0.03 15.83
CA LEU A 167 -17.54 -0.36 14.53
C LEU A 167 -17.40 -1.87 14.21
N GLY A 168 -16.93 -2.68 15.16
CA GLY A 168 -16.69 -4.11 14.99
C GLY A 168 -15.50 -4.43 14.07
N LEU A 169 -15.49 -5.61 13.43
CA LEU A 169 -14.47 -5.96 12.44
C LEU A 169 -14.80 -5.33 11.08
N HIS A 170 -14.69 -4.00 11.00
CA HIS A 170 -14.88 -3.25 9.78
C HIS A 170 -13.62 -3.23 8.89
N ALA A 171 -13.60 -2.49 7.78
CA ALA A 171 -12.56 -2.59 6.75
C ALA A 171 -11.09 -2.60 7.25
N ARG A 172 -10.70 -1.71 8.19
CA ARG A 172 -9.32 -1.66 8.71
C ARG A 172 -9.02 -2.82 9.68
N PRO A 173 -9.80 -3.06 10.75
CA PRO A 173 -9.64 -4.25 11.60
C PRO A 173 -9.76 -5.57 10.83
N ALA A 174 -10.68 -5.67 9.87
CA ALA A 174 -10.85 -6.85 9.02
C ALA A 174 -9.66 -7.02 8.05
N ALA A 175 -9.16 -5.95 7.42
CA ALA A 175 -7.95 -6.00 6.61
C ALA A 175 -6.74 -6.43 7.45
N LEU A 176 -6.59 -5.91 8.67
CA LEU A 176 -5.52 -6.32 9.58
C LEU A 176 -5.67 -7.76 10.06
N PHE A 177 -6.91 -8.20 10.33
CA PHE A 177 -7.24 -9.58 10.66
C PHE A 177 -6.85 -10.52 9.53
N VAL A 178 -7.33 -10.24 8.32
CA VAL A 178 -7.09 -11.04 7.11
C VAL A 178 -5.62 -11.03 6.74
N ALA A 179 -4.98 -9.86 6.66
CA ALA A 179 -3.55 -9.73 6.37
C ALA A 179 -2.66 -10.36 7.44
N THR A 180 -3.19 -10.68 8.62
CA THR A 180 -2.48 -11.45 9.65
C THR A 180 -2.78 -12.93 9.53
N ALA A 181 -4.04 -13.31 9.27
CA ALA A 181 -4.44 -14.69 9.01
C ALA A 181 -3.70 -15.27 7.79
N SER A 182 -3.59 -14.52 6.69
CA SER A 182 -2.93 -14.94 5.45
C SER A 182 -1.41 -15.10 5.54
N ARG A 183 -0.78 -14.78 6.69
CA ARG A 183 0.67 -14.98 6.90
C ARG A 183 1.02 -16.40 7.33
N PHE A 184 0.04 -17.14 7.83
CA PHE A 184 0.24 -18.46 8.41
C PHE A 184 -0.21 -19.54 7.41
N GLN A 185 0.42 -20.71 7.49
CA GLN A 185 0.06 -21.88 6.68
C GLN A 185 -1.16 -22.62 7.27
N SER A 186 -1.52 -22.32 8.52
CA SER A 186 -2.69 -22.89 9.20
C SER A 186 -4.01 -22.44 8.58
N GLN A 187 -4.94 -23.39 8.49
CA GLN A 187 -6.31 -23.07 8.11
C GLN A 187 -7.00 -22.35 9.27
N ILE A 188 -7.19 -21.05 9.12
CA ILE A 188 -7.87 -20.19 10.10
C ILE A 188 -9.33 -20.03 9.69
N LYS A 189 -10.25 -20.34 10.61
CA LYS A 189 -11.68 -20.09 10.47
C LYS A 189 -12.17 -19.23 11.60
N VAL A 190 -13.15 -18.38 11.34
CA VAL A 190 -13.76 -17.49 12.31
C VAL A 190 -15.28 -17.59 12.22
N LYS A 191 -15.97 -17.50 13.35
CA LYS A 191 -17.43 -17.37 13.41
C LYS A 191 -17.84 -16.36 14.46
N ASN A 192 -18.98 -15.73 14.26
CA ASN A 192 -19.61 -14.86 15.21
C ASN A 192 -20.58 -15.66 16.09
N LEU A 193 -20.17 -15.92 17.34
CA LEU A 193 -20.95 -16.66 18.33
C LEU A 193 -22.22 -15.90 18.73
N THR A 194 -22.16 -14.58 18.80
CA THR A 194 -23.30 -13.73 19.20
C THR A 194 -24.42 -13.74 18.16
N ARG A 195 -24.08 -13.81 16.88
CA ARG A 195 -25.06 -13.93 15.77
C ARG A 195 -25.32 -15.36 15.33
N ASN A 196 -24.63 -16.34 15.94
CA ASN A 196 -24.71 -17.76 15.60
C ASN A 196 -24.48 -18.01 14.09
N THR A 197 -23.41 -17.42 13.53
CA THR A 197 -23.01 -17.65 12.13
C THR A 197 -22.25 -18.96 11.99
N GLU A 198 -22.13 -19.45 10.76
CA GLU A 198 -21.23 -20.55 10.43
C GLU A 198 -19.75 -20.11 10.50
N PHE A 199 -18.85 -21.10 10.52
CA PHE A 199 -17.41 -20.86 10.39
C PHE A 199 -17.07 -20.47 8.97
N VAL A 200 -16.44 -19.31 8.83
CA VAL A 200 -15.96 -18.77 7.56
C VAL A 200 -14.44 -18.70 7.58
N ARG A 201 -13.81 -18.64 6.40
CA ARG A 201 -12.36 -18.52 6.24
C ARG A 201 -11.85 -17.17 6.74
N GLY A 202 -10.78 -17.20 7.53
CA GLY A 202 -10.19 -16.02 8.15
C GLY A 202 -9.23 -15.23 7.26
N ASP A 203 -8.79 -15.81 6.16
CA ASP A 203 -7.92 -15.23 5.12
C ASP A 203 -8.71 -14.56 3.98
N SER A 204 -10.04 -14.49 4.08
CA SER A 204 -10.93 -13.85 3.12
C SER A 204 -11.58 -12.61 3.71
N ILE A 205 -11.29 -11.45 3.11
CA ILE A 205 -11.86 -10.17 3.53
C ILE A 205 -13.37 -10.12 3.39
N ASN A 206 -13.91 -10.72 2.33
CA ASN A 206 -15.35 -10.79 2.10
C ASN A 206 -16.04 -11.65 3.17
N GLN A 207 -15.50 -12.85 3.44
CA GLN A 207 -16.11 -13.75 4.41
C GLN A 207 -16.04 -13.19 5.85
N VAL A 208 -14.90 -12.60 6.24
CA VAL A 208 -14.74 -11.99 7.56
C VAL A 208 -15.69 -10.80 7.74
N ALA A 209 -15.89 -9.96 6.71
CA ALA A 209 -16.79 -8.82 6.79
C ALA A 209 -18.27 -9.24 6.87
N ILE A 210 -18.69 -10.29 6.15
CA ILE A 210 -20.06 -10.79 6.14
C ILE A 210 -20.50 -11.35 7.50
N LEU A 211 -19.57 -11.69 8.40
CA LEU A 211 -19.89 -12.03 9.79
C LEU A 211 -20.62 -10.91 10.56
N GLY A 212 -20.62 -9.68 10.03
CA GLY A 212 -21.33 -8.53 10.59
C GLY A 212 -20.99 -8.34 12.05
N VAL A 213 -19.70 -8.44 12.35
CA VAL A 213 -19.16 -8.38 13.71
C VAL A 213 -19.28 -6.95 14.20
N ARG A 214 -19.83 -6.75 15.40
CA ARG A 214 -20.01 -5.44 16.04
C ARG A 214 -19.30 -5.43 17.39
N GLN A 215 -19.19 -4.26 17.98
CA GLN A 215 -18.72 -4.13 19.37
C GLN A 215 -19.53 -5.02 20.31
N GLY A 216 -18.83 -5.74 21.19
CA GLY A 216 -19.40 -6.67 22.15
C GLY A 216 -19.78 -8.03 21.59
N HIS A 217 -19.61 -8.27 20.28
CA HIS A 217 -19.79 -9.62 19.72
C HIS A 217 -18.64 -10.55 20.17
N GLU A 218 -18.98 -11.79 20.48
CA GLU A 218 -18.01 -12.84 20.73
C GLU A 218 -17.71 -13.60 19.43
N LEU A 219 -16.44 -13.79 19.14
CA LEU A 219 -15.95 -14.57 18.02
C LEU A 219 -15.29 -15.85 18.52
N ALA A 220 -15.51 -16.95 17.80
CA ALA A 220 -14.68 -18.14 17.92
C ALA A 220 -13.77 -18.20 16.70
N ILE A 221 -12.47 -18.26 16.95
CA ILE A 221 -11.44 -18.38 15.91
C ILE A 221 -10.78 -19.75 16.12
N SER A 222 -10.82 -20.58 15.08
CA SER A 222 -10.18 -21.88 15.08
C SER A 222 -9.03 -21.91 14.08
N ALA A 223 -7.87 -22.42 14.49
CA ALA A 223 -6.74 -22.67 13.59
C ALA A 223 -6.42 -24.16 13.56
N THR A 224 -6.13 -24.69 12.37
CA THR A 224 -5.71 -26.09 12.17
C THR A 224 -4.49 -26.10 11.24
N GLY A 225 -3.33 -26.50 11.76
CA GLY A 225 -2.06 -26.55 11.03
C GLY A 225 -0.85 -26.54 11.96
N ALA A 226 0.35 -26.63 11.38
CA ALA A 226 1.61 -26.74 12.14
C ALA A 226 1.98 -25.46 12.91
N ASP A 227 1.51 -24.30 12.44
CA ASP A 227 1.70 -22.97 13.05
C ASP A 227 0.41 -22.43 13.71
N ALA A 228 -0.52 -23.31 14.07
CA ALA A 228 -1.84 -22.92 14.60
C ALA A 228 -1.75 -22.11 15.91
N ASP A 229 -0.84 -22.48 16.81
CA ASP A 229 -0.58 -21.75 18.05
C ASP A 229 -0.07 -20.32 17.77
N GLU A 230 0.84 -20.17 16.81
CA GLU A 230 1.42 -18.87 16.45
C GLU A 230 0.40 -17.97 15.75
N ALA A 231 -0.42 -18.56 14.88
CA ALA A 231 -1.54 -17.87 14.22
C ALA A 231 -2.57 -17.34 15.22
N LEU A 232 -2.99 -18.18 16.16
CA LEU A 232 -3.93 -17.79 17.20
C LEU A 232 -3.35 -16.75 18.16
N ALA A 233 -2.07 -16.86 18.52
CA ALA A 233 -1.38 -15.86 19.34
C ALA A 233 -1.28 -14.50 18.64
N ALA A 234 -0.97 -14.48 17.34
CA ALA A 234 -0.91 -13.25 16.55
C ALA A 234 -2.29 -12.58 16.41
N LEU A 235 -3.34 -13.36 16.16
CA LEU A 235 -4.71 -12.85 16.13
C LEU A 235 -5.14 -12.36 17.52
N GLN A 236 -4.83 -13.10 18.59
CA GLN A 236 -5.13 -12.68 19.95
C GLN A 236 -4.42 -11.37 20.33
N ALA A 237 -3.18 -11.16 19.87
CA ALA A 237 -2.47 -9.91 20.05
C ALA A 237 -3.16 -8.74 19.33
N LEU A 238 -3.73 -8.95 18.14
CA LEU A 238 -4.53 -7.94 17.44
C LEU A 238 -5.79 -7.54 18.21
N PHE A 239 -6.54 -8.50 18.74
CA PHE A 239 -7.71 -8.18 19.58
C PHE A 239 -7.30 -7.49 20.88
N ALA A 240 -6.18 -7.88 21.49
CA ALA A 240 -5.67 -7.26 22.70
C ALA A 240 -5.24 -5.79 22.49
N THR A 241 -4.79 -5.43 21.30
CA THR A 241 -4.50 -4.03 20.92
C THR A 241 -5.70 -3.32 20.30
N ASN A 242 -6.89 -3.93 20.34
CA ASN A 242 -8.11 -3.43 19.69
C ASN A 242 -7.90 -3.09 18.21
N PHE A 243 -7.05 -3.83 17.50
CA PHE A 243 -6.62 -3.55 16.13
C PHE A 243 -6.03 -2.14 15.93
N GLY A 244 -5.56 -1.52 17.03
CA GLY A 244 -5.05 -0.14 17.05
C GLY A 244 -6.13 0.95 17.21
N GLU A 245 -7.35 0.61 17.65
CA GLU A 245 -8.43 1.58 17.85
C GLU A 245 -8.63 1.98 19.33
N ASP A 246 -8.88 3.27 19.61
CA ASP A 246 -9.16 3.77 20.96
C ASP A 246 -10.68 3.82 21.30
N ASP A 247 -11.01 3.43 22.54
CA ASP A 247 -12.37 3.13 23.04
C ASP A 247 -13.25 4.36 23.39
N THR A 248 -12.92 5.57 22.94
CA THR A 248 -13.49 6.82 23.50
C THR A 248 -14.63 7.45 22.69
N ALA A 249 -15.86 6.99 22.90
CA ALA A 249 -17.14 7.65 22.56
C ALA A 249 -17.14 8.83 21.53
N LEU A 250 -17.39 8.58 20.23
CA LEU A 250 -18.11 9.51 19.35
C LEU A 250 -19.55 9.72 19.85
N PRO A 251 -20.03 10.95 20.09
CA PRO A 251 -21.40 11.27 19.76
C PRO A 251 -21.56 11.25 18.23
N PRO A 252 -22.77 11.03 17.68
CA PRO A 252 -23.00 11.23 16.25
C PRO A 252 -22.65 12.68 15.91
N VAL A 253 -21.57 12.90 15.17
CA VAL A 253 -21.31 14.20 14.53
C VAL A 253 -22.25 14.26 13.32
N THR A 254 -23.50 14.55 13.63
CA THR A 254 -24.43 15.09 12.63
C THR A 254 -24.12 16.58 12.57
N THR A 255 -23.03 16.97 11.91
CA THR A 255 -22.98 18.33 11.35
C THR A 255 -23.77 18.31 10.06
N GLN A 256 -25.09 18.13 10.18
CA GLN A 256 -26.02 18.72 9.23
C GLN A 256 -25.90 20.23 9.44
N HIS A 257 -24.94 20.86 8.76
CA HIS A 257 -25.16 22.23 8.36
C HIS A 257 -26.28 22.18 7.31
N GLN A 258 -27.53 22.16 7.77
CA GLN A 258 -28.63 22.61 6.94
C GLN A 258 -28.40 24.11 6.71
N VAL A 259 -27.65 24.41 5.66
CA VAL A 259 -27.65 25.74 5.07
C VAL A 259 -28.97 25.83 4.34
N THR A 260 -29.98 26.43 4.97
CA THR A 260 -31.19 26.85 4.26
C THR A 260 -30.77 27.70 3.06
N PRO A 261 -31.25 27.40 1.85
CA PRO A 261 -30.89 28.18 0.67
C PRO A 261 -31.26 29.65 0.89
N ALA A 262 -30.28 30.54 0.73
CA ALA A 262 -30.47 31.98 0.88
C ALA A 262 -31.25 32.58 -0.30
N THR A 263 -31.27 31.87 -1.43
CA THR A 263 -31.84 32.27 -2.72
C THR A 263 -32.50 31.06 -3.41
N PRO A 264 -33.51 31.28 -4.27
CA PRO A 264 -34.11 30.21 -5.06
C PRO A 264 -33.07 29.51 -5.95
N GLY A 265 -33.08 28.17 -6.00
CA GLY A 265 -32.17 27.38 -6.83
C GLY A 265 -30.75 27.18 -6.27
N GLU A 266 -30.43 27.74 -5.09
CA GLU A 266 -29.16 27.50 -4.39
C GLU A 266 -29.14 26.10 -3.75
N LEU A 267 -28.06 25.37 -3.99
CA LEU A 267 -27.71 24.10 -3.39
C LEU A 267 -26.44 24.27 -2.56
N SER A 268 -26.40 23.65 -1.39
CA SER A 268 -25.23 23.69 -0.50
C SER A 268 -24.63 22.30 -0.35
N GLY A 269 -23.30 22.24 -0.41
CA GLY A 269 -22.54 21.03 -0.18
C GLY A 269 -21.21 21.34 0.50
N ILE A 270 -20.26 20.42 0.35
CA ILE A 270 -18.92 20.49 0.92
C ILE A 270 -17.98 21.03 -0.16
N ALA A 271 -17.24 22.09 0.18
CA ALA A 271 -16.16 22.62 -0.65
C ALA A 271 -15.06 21.56 -0.80
N ALA A 272 -14.91 21.02 -2.02
CA ALA A 272 -13.95 19.97 -2.30
C ALA A 272 -12.75 20.49 -3.07
N SER A 273 -12.96 21.22 -4.18
CA SER A 273 -11.86 21.75 -5.00
C SER A 273 -12.21 23.18 -5.44
N PRO A 274 -11.30 24.17 -5.24
CA PRO A 274 -11.61 25.57 -5.45
C PRO A 274 -11.79 25.94 -6.94
N GLY A 275 -12.45 27.06 -7.17
CA GLY A 275 -12.72 27.62 -8.51
C GLY A 275 -14.21 27.72 -8.80
N VAL A 276 -14.54 28.35 -9.93
CA VAL A 276 -15.92 28.58 -10.36
C VAL A 276 -16.14 27.96 -11.73
N ALA A 277 -17.18 27.13 -11.85
CA ALA A 277 -17.60 26.60 -13.15
C ALA A 277 -19.04 26.99 -13.45
N ILE A 278 -19.30 27.30 -14.71
CA ILE A 278 -20.62 27.64 -15.23
C ILE A 278 -20.74 26.90 -16.55
N ALA A 279 -21.60 25.89 -16.59
CA ALA A 279 -21.77 25.07 -17.78
C ALA A 279 -23.10 24.30 -17.73
N PRO A 280 -23.54 23.74 -18.86
CA PRO A 280 -24.64 22.78 -18.87
C PRO A 280 -24.29 21.54 -18.03
N VAL A 281 -25.30 20.99 -17.35
CA VAL A 281 -25.18 19.73 -16.63
C VAL A 281 -25.11 18.55 -17.62
N VAL A 282 -24.23 17.60 -17.33
CA VAL A 282 -24.27 16.26 -17.90
C VAL A 282 -24.27 15.26 -16.76
N HIS A 283 -25.29 14.41 -16.73
CA HIS A 283 -25.35 13.32 -15.79
C HIS A 283 -24.35 12.24 -16.19
N TYR A 284 -23.55 11.83 -15.21
CA TYR A 284 -22.74 10.64 -15.34
C TYR A 284 -23.30 9.52 -14.49
N GLN A 285 -23.51 8.41 -15.18
CA GLN A 285 -23.74 7.11 -14.58
C GLN A 285 -22.72 6.17 -15.19
N SER A 286 -22.02 5.42 -14.33
CA SER A 286 -21.07 4.42 -14.81
C SER A 286 -21.79 3.47 -15.78
N PRO A 287 -21.27 3.27 -17.01
CA PRO A 287 -21.96 2.50 -18.02
C PRO A 287 -22.10 1.05 -17.57
N ILE A 288 -23.29 0.47 -17.76
CA ILE A 288 -23.50 -0.95 -17.53
C ILE A 288 -22.73 -1.73 -18.61
N ILE A 289 -21.70 -2.46 -18.19
CA ILE A 289 -20.92 -3.30 -19.11
C ILE A 289 -21.77 -4.52 -19.46
N PRO A 290 -22.12 -4.74 -20.74
CA PRO A 290 -22.86 -5.93 -21.13
C PRO A 290 -21.93 -7.14 -21.02
N VAL A 291 -22.31 -8.09 -20.16
CA VAL A 291 -21.57 -9.33 -19.94
C VAL A 291 -22.34 -10.49 -20.56
N PRO A 292 -22.15 -10.80 -21.85
CA PRO A 292 -22.76 -11.99 -22.44
C PRO A 292 -22.15 -13.24 -21.81
N GLN A 293 -23.01 -14.14 -21.36
CA GLN A 293 -22.60 -15.45 -20.87
C GLN A 293 -22.54 -16.43 -22.03
N TYR A 294 -21.38 -17.07 -22.24
CA TYR A 294 -21.20 -18.12 -23.23
C TYR A 294 -20.29 -19.23 -22.71
N HIS A 295 -20.39 -20.39 -23.36
CA HIS A 295 -19.56 -21.55 -23.05
C HIS A 295 -18.18 -21.43 -23.69
N VAL A 296 -17.14 -21.83 -22.97
CA VAL A 296 -15.74 -21.73 -23.42
C VAL A 296 -15.10 -23.11 -23.51
N ASP A 297 -14.56 -23.41 -24.69
CA ASP A 297 -13.88 -24.69 -24.98
C ASP A 297 -12.48 -24.80 -24.34
N ASN A 298 -11.85 -23.68 -23.98
CA ASN A 298 -10.51 -23.65 -23.36
C ASN A 298 -10.51 -22.78 -22.09
N PRO A 299 -10.99 -23.33 -20.97
CA PRO A 299 -11.10 -22.61 -19.71
C PRO A 299 -9.76 -22.06 -19.17
N GLU A 300 -8.65 -22.75 -19.40
CA GLU A 300 -7.33 -22.32 -18.91
C GLU A 300 -6.83 -21.04 -19.60
N THR A 301 -7.32 -20.76 -20.81
CA THR A 301 -7.00 -19.52 -21.52
C THR A 301 -7.82 -18.35 -20.97
N GLU A 302 -9.09 -18.57 -20.64
CA GLU A 302 -9.93 -17.59 -19.94
C GLU A 302 -9.38 -17.24 -18.56
N TRP A 303 -8.94 -18.26 -17.81
CA TRP A 303 -8.32 -18.06 -16.50
C TRP A 303 -7.06 -17.18 -16.59
N ARG A 304 -6.17 -17.45 -17.55
CA ARG A 304 -4.99 -16.60 -17.80
C ARG A 304 -5.36 -15.18 -18.22
N ARG A 305 -6.44 -15.00 -19.00
CA ARG A 305 -6.95 -13.68 -19.38
C ARG A 305 -7.41 -12.90 -18.15
N LEU A 306 -8.18 -13.54 -17.26
CA LEU A 306 -8.61 -12.95 -15.99
C LEU A 306 -7.43 -12.57 -15.09
N GLN A 307 -6.46 -13.47 -14.91
CA GLN A 307 -5.27 -13.17 -14.09
C GLN A 307 -4.50 -11.95 -14.62
N THR A 308 -4.41 -11.82 -15.94
CA THR A 308 -3.77 -10.65 -16.57
C THR A 308 -4.55 -9.36 -16.31
N ALA A 309 -5.89 -9.41 -16.40
CA ALA A 309 -6.76 -8.27 -16.12
C ALA A 309 -6.69 -7.85 -14.64
N ILE A 310 -6.72 -8.80 -13.70
CA ILE A 310 -6.55 -8.54 -12.26
C ILE A 310 -5.19 -7.89 -12.00
N HIS A 311 -4.10 -8.45 -12.56
CA HIS A 311 -2.77 -7.89 -12.38
C HIS A 311 -2.64 -6.46 -12.91
N THR A 312 -3.27 -6.18 -14.05
CA THR A 312 -3.29 -4.83 -14.63
C THR A 312 -4.11 -3.88 -13.76
N ALA A 313 -5.26 -4.31 -13.24
CA ALA A 313 -6.07 -3.52 -12.31
C ALA A 313 -5.32 -3.17 -11.02
N GLN A 314 -4.56 -4.11 -10.45
CA GLN A 314 -3.70 -3.88 -9.28
C GLN A 314 -2.67 -2.79 -9.56
N GLN A 315 -1.99 -2.85 -10.72
CA GLN A 315 -1.01 -1.84 -11.13
C GLN A 315 -1.65 -0.45 -11.30
N GLU A 316 -2.83 -0.37 -11.90
CA GLU A 316 -3.56 0.89 -12.06
C GLU A 316 -3.97 1.50 -10.71
N ILE A 317 -4.52 0.68 -9.80
CA ILE A 317 -4.90 1.11 -8.45
C ILE A 317 -3.66 1.64 -7.70
N GLN A 318 -2.52 0.96 -7.83
CA GLN A 318 -1.28 1.36 -7.16
C GLN A 318 -0.66 2.65 -7.76
N ALA A 319 -0.83 2.88 -9.07
CA ALA A 319 -0.44 4.12 -9.71
C ALA A 319 -1.33 5.30 -9.23
N LEU A 320 -2.65 5.10 -9.19
CA LEU A 320 -3.59 6.08 -8.64
C LEU A 320 -3.28 6.41 -7.17
N PHE A 321 -2.99 5.38 -6.38
CA PHE A 321 -2.56 5.52 -4.99
C PHE A 321 -1.30 6.39 -4.84
N SER A 322 -0.30 6.16 -5.69
CA SER A 322 0.96 6.91 -5.66
C SER A 322 0.76 8.39 -5.97
N HIS A 323 -0.17 8.71 -6.89
CA HIS A 323 -0.55 10.09 -7.23
C HIS A 323 -1.38 10.76 -6.12
N ALA A 324 -2.32 10.02 -5.51
CA ALA A 324 -3.19 10.54 -4.44
C ALA A 324 -2.45 10.74 -3.11
N SER A 325 -1.55 9.82 -2.74
CA SER A 325 -0.77 9.86 -1.48
C SER A 325 0.18 11.05 -1.37
N ILE A 326 0.49 11.73 -2.47
CA ILE A 326 1.29 12.97 -2.46
C ILE A 326 0.47 14.13 -1.90
N GLN A 327 -0.83 14.14 -2.16
CA GLN A 327 -1.71 15.26 -1.86
C GLN A 327 -2.34 15.19 -0.49
N ILE A 328 -2.38 13.98 0.08
CA ILE A 328 -3.27 13.66 1.18
C ILE A 328 -2.57 12.71 2.13
N GLY A 329 -2.69 13.00 3.42
CA GLY A 329 -2.03 12.26 4.49
C GLY A 329 -2.39 10.76 4.53
N ASP A 330 -1.69 10.04 5.40
CA ASP A 330 -1.71 8.57 5.49
C ASP A 330 -3.09 7.94 5.83
N ALA A 331 -4.12 8.75 6.16
CA ALA A 331 -5.46 8.28 6.51
C ALA A 331 -6.25 7.79 5.29
N GLU A 332 -6.23 8.54 4.19
CA GLU A 332 -6.97 8.20 2.97
C GLU A 332 -6.26 7.11 2.13
N ALA A 333 -4.99 6.84 2.44
CA ALA A 333 -4.21 5.76 1.82
C ALA A 333 -4.79 4.35 2.08
N ALA A 334 -5.35 4.12 3.28
CA ALA A 334 -5.85 2.81 3.70
C ALA A 334 -7.06 2.30 2.89
N ILE A 335 -7.71 3.16 2.10
CA ILE A 335 -8.87 2.76 1.28
C ILE A 335 -8.40 1.95 0.06
N PHE A 336 -7.30 2.34 -0.55
CA PHE A 336 -6.72 1.62 -1.69
C PHE A 336 -6.14 0.26 -1.29
N ASP A 337 -5.64 0.12 -0.06
CA ASP A 337 -5.20 -1.18 0.48
C ASP A 337 -6.37 -2.17 0.55
N ALA A 338 -7.57 -1.71 0.91
CA ALA A 338 -8.76 -2.56 0.89
C ALA A 338 -9.10 -3.01 -0.53
N HIS A 339 -9.03 -2.12 -1.53
CA HIS A 339 -9.26 -2.46 -2.94
C HIS A 339 -8.30 -3.55 -3.44
N LEU A 340 -7.01 -3.46 -3.07
CA LEU A 340 -6.03 -4.48 -3.42
C LEU A 340 -6.33 -5.82 -2.73
N LEU A 341 -6.69 -5.80 -1.44
CA LEU A 341 -7.09 -7.01 -0.71
C LEU A 341 -8.33 -7.69 -1.29
N PHE A 342 -9.28 -6.93 -1.84
CA PHE A 342 -10.43 -7.52 -2.55
C PHE A 342 -10.02 -8.28 -3.82
N LEU A 343 -9.07 -7.74 -4.59
CA LEU A 343 -8.53 -8.41 -5.79
C LEU A 343 -7.70 -9.66 -5.46
N GLU A 344 -7.16 -9.72 -4.25
CA GLU A 344 -6.34 -10.83 -3.76
C GLU A 344 -7.14 -11.86 -2.93
N ASP A 345 -8.45 -11.66 -2.73
CA ASP A 345 -9.26 -12.53 -1.86
C ASP A 345 -9.33 -13.96 -2.41
N PRO A 346 -8.78 -14.96 -1.69
CA PRO A 346 -8.71 -16.33 -2.16
C PRO A 346 -10.09 -16.95 -2.39
N VAL A 347 -11.10 -16.60 -1.58
CA VAL A 347 -12.46 -17.14 -1.74
C VAL A 347 -13.11 -16.63 -3.01
N LEU A 348 -12.92 -15.35 -3.32
CA LEU A 348 -13.43 -14.74 -4.55
C LEU A 348 -12.74 -15.41 -5.76
N LEU A 349 -11.42 -15.54 -5.73
CA LEU A 349 -10.65 -16.15 -6.81
C LEU A 349 -10.98 -17.63 -7.01
N GLU A 350 -11.13 -18.41 -5.94
CA GLU A 350 -11.55 -19.82 -6.00
C GLU A 350 -12.94 -19.95 -6.64
N ALA A 351 -13.91 -19.12 -6.24
CA ALA A 351 -15.27 -19.16 -6.78
C ALA A 351 -15.32 -18.77 -8.28
N VAL A 352 -14.49 -17.81 -8.70
CA VAL A 352 -14.37 -17.45 -10.13
C VAL A 352 -13.66 -18.56 -10.91
N HIS A 353 -12.61 -19.15 -10.34
CA HIS A 353 -11.87 -20.25 -10.94
C HIS A 353 -12.75 -21.48 -11.18
N GLU A 354 -13.58 -21.87 -10.20
CA GLU A 354 -14.56 -22.95 -10.33
C GLU A 354 -15.54 -22.68 -11.48
N ARG A 355 -16.08 -21.46 -11.59
CA ARG A 355 -17.01 -21.08 -12.66
C ARG A 355 -16.37 -21.13 -14.04
N ILE A 356 -15.10 -20.77 -14.15
CA ILE A 356 -14.38 -20.83 -15.43
C ILE A 356 -14.03 -22.27 -15.78
N LEU A 357 -13.32 -23.00 -14.90
CA LEU A 357 -12.82 -24.33 -15.22
C LEU A 357 -13.90 -25.41 -15.21
N ASP A 358 -14.76 -25.45 -14.19
CA ASP A 358 -15.71 -26.54 -14.02
C ASP A 358 -16.99 -26.26 -14.81
N HIS A 359 -17.49 -25.02 -14.75
CA HIS A 359 -18.71 -24.63 -15.47
C HIS A 359 -18.47 -24.08 -16.89
N HIS A 360 -17.20 -24.00 -17.32
CA HIS A 360 -16.80 -23.57 -18.67
C HIS A 360 -17.41 -22.21 -19.06
N LEU A 361 -17.49 -21.29 -18.11
CA LEU A 361 -17.97 -19.92 -18.35
C LEU A 361 -16.83 -19.01 -18.81
N ASN A 362 -17.16 -18.00 -19.61
CA ASN A 362 -16.22 -16.95 -19.97
C ASN A 362 -15.83 -16.08 -18.76
N ALA A 363 -14.61 -15.52 -18.81
CA ALA A 363 -14.01 -14.81 -17.69
C ALA A 363 -14.89 -13.64 -17.17
N GLU A 364 -15.52 -12.88 -18.06
CA GLU A 364 -16.38 -11.75 -17.71
C GLU A 364 -17.59 -12.19 -16.90
N ALA A 365 -18.29 -13.24 -17.37
CA ALA A 365 -19.51 -13.74 -16.73
C ALA A 365 -19.22 -14.39 -15.38
N ALA A 366 -18.13 -15.16 -15.30
CA ALA A 366 -17.69 -15.76 -14.05
C ALA A 366 -17.31 -14.70 -13.00
N TRP A 367 -16.53 -13.69 -13.40
CA TRP A 367 -16.11 -12.59 -12.54
C TRP A 367 -17.30 -11.75 -12.05
N GLN A 368 -18.13 -11.24 -12.97
CA GLN A 368 -19.29 -10.40 -12.64
C GLN A 368 -20.24 -11.10 -11.67
N ALA A 369 -20.51 -12.39 -11.90
CA ALA A 369 -21.44 -13.13 -11.06
C ALA A 369 -20.93 -13.33 -9.62
N VAL A 370 -19.61 -13.54 -9.43
CA VAL A 370 -19.04 -13.64 -8.07
C VAL A 370 -18.99 -12.27 -7.40
N VAL A 371 -18.61 -11.21 -8.13
CA VAL A 371 -18.64 -9.83 -7.61
C VAL A 371 -20.05 -9.45 -7.15
N ASP A 372 -21.08 -9.78 -7.93
CA ASP A 372 -22.48 -9.50 -7.58
C ASP A 372 -22.93 -10.26 -6.33
N GLU A 373 -22.48 -11.50 -6.15
CA GLU A 373 -22.78 -12.30 -4.95
C GLU A 373 -22.12 -11.72 -3.70
N VAL A 374 -20.87 -11.28 -3.81
CA VAL A 374 -20.17 -10.59 -2.74
C VAL A 374 -20.89 -9.28 -2.42
N ALA A 375 -21.14 -8.42 -3.42
CA ALA A 375 -21.83 -7.15 -3.24
C ALA A 375 -23.23 -7.32 -2.60
N ASN A 376 -24.00 -8.32 -3.03
CA ASN A 376 -25.30 -8.64 -2.43
C ASN A 376 -25.18 -9.07 -0.97
N SER A 377 -24.15 -9.86 -0.64
CA SER A 377 -23.90 -10.27 0.74
C SER A 377 -23.67 -9.06 1.65
N TYR A 378 -22.90 -8.07 1.19
CA TYR A 378 -22.72 -6.80 1.92
C TYR A 378 -24.02 -5.99 2.04
N ARG A 379 -24.85 -5.90 1.00
CA ARG A 379 -26.16 -5.18 1.06
C ARG A 379 -27.10 -5.74 2.12
N THR A 380 -27.03 -7.05 2.41
CA THR A 380 -27.89 -7.69 3.41
C THR A 380 -27.45 -7.47 4.86
N LEU A 381 -26.27 -6.87 5.08
CA LEU A 381 -25.79 -6.54 6.41
C LEU A 381 -26.61 -5.37 7.00
N GLU A 382 -26.83 -5.39 8.31
CA GLU A 382 -27.57 -4.33 9.02
C GLU A 382 -26.73 -3.07 9.32
N ASP A 383 -25.43 -3.09 9.03
CA ASP A 383 -24.50 -2.01 9.37
C ASP A 383 -24.31 -1.08 8.16
N SER A 384 -24.75 0.18 8.30
CA SER A 384 -24.67 1.17 7.21
C SER A 384 -23.25 1.44 6.75
N TYR A 385 -22.25 1.34 7.64
CA TYR A 385 -20.84 1.51 7.27
C TYR A 385 -20.31 0.35 6.43
N LEU A 386 -20.75 -0.89 6.71
CA LEU A 386 -20.39 -2.04 5.88
C LEU A 386 -21.15 -2.05 4.55
N GLN A 387 -22.35 -1.44 4.51
CA GLN A 387 -23.10 -1.25 3.27
C GLN A 387 -22.42 -0.25 2.32
N GLU A 388 -21.75 0.79 2.84
CA GLU A 388 -20.93 1.72 2.03
C GLU A 388 -19.80 0.99 1.25
N ARG A 389 -19.35 -0.19 1.71
CA ARG A 389 -18.33 -1.02 1.02
C ARG A 389 -18.82 -1.75 -0.21
N VAL A 390 -20.13 -1.79 -0.43
CA VAL A 390 -20.71 -2.35 -1.66
C VAL A 390 -20.14 -1.60 -2.87
N GLU A 391 -19.97 -0.28 -2.77
CA GLU A 391 -19.46 0.55 -3.85
C GLU A 391 -18.00 0.24 -4.16
N ASP A 392 -17.16 0.03 -3.14
CA ASP A 392 -15.76 -0.38 -3.30
C ASP A 392 -15.63 -1.73 -4.03
N VAL A 393 -16.40 -2.74 -3.61
CA VAL A 393 -16.42 -4.08 -4.24
C VAL A 393 -16.86 -3.98 -5.69
N VAL A 394 -17.90 -3.17 -5.95
CA VAL A 394 -18.41 -2.96 -7.30
C VAL A 394 -17.41 -2.22 -8.17
N ASP A 395 -16.74 -1.16 -7.69
CA ASP A 395 -15.72 -0.42 -8.46
C ASP A 395 -14.56 -1.31 -8.87
N VAL A 396 -13.99 -2.04 -7.90
CA VAL A 396 -12.89 -2.99 -8.12
C VAL A 396 -13.30 -4.08 -9.12
N GLY A 397 -14.52 -4.62 -8.96
CA GLY A 397 -15.09 -5.60 -9.88
C GLY A 397 -15.26 -5.06 -11.29
N GLN A 398 -15.82 -3.86 -11.44
CA GLN A 398 -16.03 -3.19 -12.73
C GLN A 398 -14.70 -2.84 -13.41
N ARG A 399 -13.66 -2.48 -12.66
CA ARG A 399 -12.32 -2.24 -13.20
C ARG A 399 -11.75 -3.47 -13.90
N VAL A 400 -11.76 -4.63 -13.24
CA VAL A 400 -11.30 -5.89 -13.85
C VAL A 400 -12.16 -6.25 -15.07
N LEU A 401 -13.47 -6.04 -14.98
CA LEU A 401 -14.40 -6.31 -16.08
C LEU A 401 -14.12 -5.44 -17.32
N ARG A 402 -13.79 -4.14 -17.14
CA ARG A 402 -13.38 -3.24 -18.24
C ARG A 402 -12.16 -3.77 -18.98
N LEU A 403 -11.17 -4.24 -18.24
CA LEU A 403 -9.93 -4.80 -18.80
C LEU A 403 -10.18 -6.11 -19.55
N LEU A 404 -11.10 -6.95 -19.06
CA LEU A 404 -11.48 -8.21 -19.72
C LEU A 404 -12.18 -7.98 -21.06
N VAL A 405 -13.14 -7.05 -21.11
CA VAL A 405 -13.91 -6.75 -22.32
C VAL A 405 -13.03 -6.10 -23.40
N GLY A 406 -11.87 -5.56 -23.02
CA GLY A 406 -10.81 -5.13 -23.94
C GLY A 406 -11.17 -3.92 -24.81
N ASN A 407 -12.33 -3.29 -24.57
CA ASN A 407 -12.83 -2.07 -25.20
C ASN A 407 -14.22 -1.73 -24.61
N VAL A 408 -14.26 -1.34 -23.34
CA VAL A 408 -15.27 -0.36 -22.94
C VAL A 408 -14.51 0.94 -22.86
N PRO A 409 -14.66 1.83 -23.85
CA PRO A 409 -14.20 3.18 -23.67
C PRO A 409 -14.80 3.70 -22.35
N SER A 410 -13.99 4.11 -21.38
CA SER A 410 -14.46 4.96 -20.28
C SER A 410 -14.82 6.30 -20.89
N GLU A 411 -15.84 6.32 -21.74
CA GLU A 411 -16.21 7.50 -22.47
C GLU A 411 -17.16 8.29 -21.61
N LEU A 412 -16.60 8.87 -20.54
CA LEU A 412 -16.95 10.25 -20.24
C LEU A 412 -16.43 11.15 -21.37
N HIS A 413 -16.91 10.94 -22.60
CA HIS A 413 -16.64 11.78 -23.75
C HIS A 413 -17.70 12.86 -23.81
N LEU A 414 -17.41 13.93 -23.09
CA LEU A 414 -18.16 15.16 -23.18
C LEU A 414 -17.85 15.83 -24.52
N ALA A 415 -18.84 15.88 -25.41
CA ALA A 415 -18.72 16.57 -26.69
C ALA A 415 -18.45 18.07 -26.49
N GLU A 416 -19.10 18.66 -25.49
CA GLU A 416 -19.02 20.07 -25.11
C GLU A 416 -18.62 20.20 -23.63
N PRO A 417 -18.01 21.32 -23.20
CA PRO A 417 -17.67 21.53 -21.81
C PRO A 417 -18.91 21.53 -20.90
N ALA A 418 -18.87 20.79 -19.79
CA ALA A 418 -20.03 20.57 -18.92
C ALA A 418 -19.65 20.48 -17.43
N ILE A 419 -20.66 20.63 -16.56
CA ILE A 419 -20.58 20.25 -15.15
C ILE A 419 -21.07 18.81 -15.02
N LEU A 420 -20.21 17.96 -14.46
CA LEU A 420 -20.51 16.57 -14.24
C LEU A 420 -21.35 16.42 -12.97
N VAL A 421 -22.55 15.87 -13.10
CA VAL A 421 -23.41 15.54 -11.97
C VAL A 421 -23.47 14.01 -11.83
N ALA A 422 -23.13 13.49 -10.65
CA ALA A 422 -23.15 12.07 -10.38
C ALA A 422 -23.60 11.76 -8.94
N THR A 423 -23.96 10.51 -8.66
CA THR A 423 -24.25 10.12 -7.27
C THR A 423 -22.96 10.12 -6.45
N ASP A 424 -21.93 9.50 -7.00
CA ASP A 424 -20.54 9.58 -6.59
C ASP A 424 -19.65 9.36 -7.82
N LEU A 425 -18.35 9.56 -7.70
CA LEU A 425 -17.35 9.19 -8.70
C LEU A 425 -16.34 8.24 -8.09
N THR A 426 -16.14 7.10 -8.75
CA THR A 426 -15.09 6.17 -8.32
C THR A 426 -13.70 6.75 -8.63
N PRO A 427 -12.63 6.27 -7.97
CA PRO A 427 -11.25 6.58 -8.37
C PRO A 427 -10.98 6.25 -9.86
N SER A 428 -11.68 5.24 -10.39
CA SER A 428 -11.60 4.84 -11.79
C SER A 428 -12.17 5.90 -12.73
N ASP A 429 -13.33 6.45 -12.39
CA ASP A 429 -14.06 7.38 -13.25
C ASP A 429 -13.39 8.75 -13.25
N THR A 430 -12.94 9.18 -12.07
CA THR A 430 -12.21 10.44 -11.89
C THR A 430 -10.86 10.48 -12.62
N ALA A 431 -10.16 9.34 -12.72
CA ALA A 431 -8.91 9.24 -13.48
C ALA A 431 -9.09 9.36 -15.00
N ALA A 432 -10.30 9.04 -15.50
CA ALA A 432 -10.65 9.12 -16.92
C ALA A 432 -11.20 10.51 -17.33
N LEU A 433 -11.33 11.46 -16.40
CA LEU A 433 -11.86 12.78 -16.69
C LEU A 433 -10.89 13.57 -17.58
N ASP A 434 -11.44 14.21 -18.61
CA ASP A 434 -10.73 15.22 -19.41
C ASP A 434 -10.98 16.61 -18.79
N PRO A 435 -9.97 17.24 -18.15
CA PRO A 435 -10.13 18.54 -17.50
C PRO A 435 -10.47 19.67 -18.49
N THR A 436 -10.29 19.48 -19.80
CA THR A 436 -10.67 20.46 -20.82
C THR A 436 -12.16 20.47 -21.12
N LYS A 437 -12.87 19.41 -20.73
CA LYS A 437 -14.31 19.22 -20.96
C LYS A 437 -15.12 19.18 -19.67
N VAL A 438 -14.56 18.58 -18.62
CA VAL A 438 -15.20 18.54 -17.29
C VAL A 438 -14.83 19.85 -16.58
N LEU A 439 -15.70 20.86 -16.69
CA LEU A 439 -15.45 22.16 -16.09
C LEU A 439 -15.74 22.17 -14.59
N GLY A 440 -16.50 21.19 -14.10
CA GLY A 440 -16.94 21.12 -12.72
C GLY A 440 -17.44 19.74 -12.33
N ILE A 441 -17.35 19.41 -11.04
CA ILE A 441 -17.87 18.16 -10.47
C ILE A 441 -18.86 18.49 -9.36
N CYS A 442 -20.05 17.90 -9.44
CA CYS A 442 -21.06 17.95 -8.40
C CYS A 442 -21.54 16.54 -8.08
N THR A 443 -21.48 16.15 -6.80
CA THR A 443 -21.93 14.82 -6.37
C THR A 443 -22.86 14.90 -5.17
N THR A 444 -23.73 13.89 -5.02
CA THR A 444 -24.65 13.81 -3.89
C THR A 444 -24.05 13.14 -2.66
N HIS A 445 -23.00 12.34 -2.85
CA HIS A 445 -22.20 11.74 -1.79
C HIS A 445 -20.80 12.34 -1.76
N GLY A 446 -20.02 12.01 -0.73
CA GLY A 446 -18.63 12.43 -0.59
C GLY A 446 -18.39 13.49 0.49
N SER A 447 -17.22 13.40 1.11
CA SER A 447 -16.68 14.35 2.09
C SER A 447 -15.51 15.14 1.49
N ALA A 448 -14.99 16.14 2.22
CA ALA A 448 -13.77 16.86 1.84
C ALA A 448 -12.52 15.98 1.69
N THR A 449 -12.61 14.73 2.17
CA THR A 449 -11.58 13.68 2.16
C THR A 449 -11.98 12.48 1.28
N SER A 450 -13.12 12.52 0.57
CA SER A 450 -13.53 11.44 -0.33
C SER A 450 -12.68 11.41 -1.60
N HIS A 451 -12.54 10.24 -2.23
CA HIS A 451 -11.73 10.06 -3.45
C HIS A 451 -12.02 11.09 -4.54
N SER A 452 -13.31 11.40 -4.75
CA SER A 452 -13.80 12.43 -5.65
C SER A 452 -13.19 13.82 -5.34
N ALA A 453 -13.08 14.19 -4.05
CA ALA A 453 -12.48 15.45 -3.62
C ALA A 453 -10.97 15.51 -3.91
N ILE A 454 -10.27 14.41 -3.64
CA ILE A 454 -8.82 14.28 -3.83
C ILE A 454 -8.46 14.51 -5.30
N ILE A 455 -9.17 13.81 -6.18
CA ILE A 455 -8.83 13.77 -7.60
C ILE A 455 -9.28 15.08 -8.28
N ALA A 456 -10.41 15.66 -7.87
CA ALA A 456 -10.81 16.99 -8.32
C ALA A 456 -9.73 18.05 -8.04
N ARG A 457 -9.12 18.04 -6.84
CA ARG A 457 -8.00 18.93 -6.50
C ARG A 457 -6.76 18.64 -7.34
N THR A 458 -6.45 17.37 -7.57
CA THR A 458 -5.32 16.95 -8.41
C THR A 458 -5.43 17.50 -9.83
N LEU A 459 -6.64 17.41 -10.40
CA LEU A 459 -6.93 17.82 -11.75
C LEU A 459 -7.21 19.33 -11.87
N GLY A 460 -7.32 20.04 -10.76
CA GLY A 460 -7.68 21.47 -10.73
C GLY A 460 -9.11 21.75 -11.19
N ILE A 461 -10.01 20.75 -11.08
CA ILE A 461 -11.41 20.87 -11.47
C ILE A 461 -12.21 21.36 -10.26
N PRO A 462 -12.97 22.47 -10.35
CA PRO A 462 -13.86 22.93 -9.29
C PRO A 462 -14.85 21.83 -8.86
N ALA A 463 -15.03 21.62 -7.55
CA ALA A 463 -15.90 20.56 -7.06
C ALA A 463 -16.67 20.90 -5.78
N VAL A 464 -17.96 20.52 -5.77
CA VAL A 464 -18.86 20.56 -4.61
C VAL A 464 -19.45 19.17 -4.41
N LEU A 465 -19.30 18.59 -3.22
CA LEU A 465 -19.74 17.22 -2.93
C LEU A 465 -20.81 17.21 -1.84
N GLY A 466 -21.53 16.11 -1.69
CA GLY A 466 -22.55 15.99 -0.65
C GLY A 466 -23.74 16.95 -0.86
N VAL A 467 -24.10 17.23 -2.11
CA VAL A 467 -25.25 18.08 -2.46
C VAL A 467 -26.56 17.28 -2.40
N ASP A 468 -27.68 17.93 -2.12
CA ASP A 468 -29.00 17.26 -2.07
C ASP A 468 -29.31 16.45 -3.34
N THR A 469 -29.96 15.29 -3.17
CA THR A 469 -30.23 14.32 -4.24
C THR A 469 -31.07 14.85 -5.40
N ASP A 470 -31.77 15.97 -5.19
CA ASP A 470 -32.57 16.65 -6.21
C ASP A 470 -31.73 17.08 -7.42
N VAL A 471 -30.40 17.27 -7.24
CA VAL A 471 -29.48 17.57 -8.34
C VAL A 471 -29.43 16.46 -9.41
N LEU A 472 -29.75 15.21 -9.06
CA LEU A 472 -29.80 14.07 -10.00
C LEU A 472 -31.07 14.05 -10.86
N LEU A 473 -32.05 14.91 -10.55
CA LEU A 473 -33.31 15.01 -11.28
C LEU A 473 -33.27 16.11 -12.35
N LEU A 474 -32.15 16.82 -12.48
CA LEU A 474 -31.98 17.85 -13.49
C LEU A 474 -32.01 17.25 -14.90
N GLU A 475 -32.40 18.04 -15.89
CA GLU A 475 -32.30 17.61 -17.28
C GLU A 475 -30.86 17.83 -17.78
N ASP A 476 -30.35 16.90 -18.59
CA ASP A 476 -29.08 17.14 -19.29
C ASP A 476 -29.20 18.42 -20.14
N GLY A 477 -28.20 19.29 -20.02
CA GLY A 477 -28.20 20.61 -20.65
C GLY A 477 -28.71 21.74 -19.76
N THR A 478 -29.29 21.48 -18.59
CA THR A 478 -29.66 22.53 -17.63
C THR A 478 -28.44 23.35 -17.22
N LEU A 479 -28.53 24.67 -17.26
CA LEU A 479 -27.44 25.55 -16.86
C LEU A 479 -27.24 25.46 -15.35
N MET A 480 -26.01 25.18 -14.93
CA MET A 480 -25.62 25.15 -13.53
C MET A 480 -24.36 26.00 -13.33
N ALA A 481 -24.26 26.62 -12.16
CA ALA A 481 -23.05 27.26 -11.69
C ALA A 481 -22.60 26.61 -10.39
N LEU A 482 -21.29 26.42 -10.22
CA LEU A 482 -20.71 25.95 -8.96
C LEU A 482 -19.56 26.85 -8.51
N ASP A 483 -19.44 27.00 -7.20
CA ASP A 483 -18.34 27.65 -6.52
C ASP A 483 -17.71 26.66 -5.54
N GLY A 484 -16.68 25.97 -6.01
CA GLY A 484 -16.01 24.92 -5.25
C GLY A 484 -15.19 25.44 -4.06
N GLU A 485 -14.96 26.76 -3.98
CA GLU A 485 -14.35 27.40 -2.82
C GLU A 485 -15.35 27.57 -1.68
N SER A 486 -16.58 28.02 -1.97
CA SER A 486 -17.63 28.20 -0.96
C SER A 486 -18.46 26.95 -0.69
N GLY A 487 -18.35 25.92 -1.55
CA GLY A 487 -19.16 24.70 -1.45
C GLY A 487 -20.61 24.91 -1.88
N LYS A 488 -20.85 25.85 -2.79
CA LYS A 488 -22.20 26.21 -3.25
C LYS A 488 -22.40 25.91 -4.72
N ALA A 489 -23.64 25.59 -5.08
CA ALA A 489 -24.05 25.46 -6.47
C ALA A 489 -25.41 26.10 -6.70
N TRP A 490 -25.70 26.47 -7.94
CA TRP A 490 -26.96 27.10 -8.34
C TRP A 490 -27.47 26.45 -9.63
N VAL A 491 -28.72 26.00 -9.60
CA VAL A 491 -29.43 25.49 -10.77
C VAL A 491 -30.21 26.63 -11.39
N GLU A 492 -30.03 26.84 -12.70
CA GLU A 492 -30.63 27.96 -13.45
C GLU A 492 -30.53 29.29 -12.68
N PRO A 493 -29.31 29.75 -12.33
CA PRO A 493 -29.13 30.93 -11.50
C PRO A 493 -29.84 32.15 -12.10
N GLU A 494 -30.49 32.94 -11.26
CA GLU A 494 -31.08 34.22 -11.67
C GLU A 494 -30.01 35.12 -12.32
N PRO A 495 -30.38 36.01 -13.25
CA PRO A 495 -29.41 36.83 -13.99
C PRO A 495 -28.41 37.58 -13.10
N ASP A 496 -28.86 38.15 -11.99
CA ASP A 496 -28.00 38.88 -11.05
C ASP A 496 -26.95 37.98 -10.36
N ILE A 497 -27.31 36.71 -10.08
CA ILE A 497 -26.40 35.70 -9.50
C ILE A 497 -25.46 35.17 -10.57
N LEU A 498 -25.95 34.95 -11.80
CA LEU A 498 -25.13 34.53 -12.92
C LEU A 498 -24.05 35.57 -13.23
N ASP A 499 -24.41 36.85 -13.31
CA ASP A 499 -23.45 37.95 -13.54
C ASP A 499 -22.37 38.00 -12.44
N LEU A 500 -22.77 37.79 -11.17
CA LEU A 500 -21.83 37.72 -10.03
C LEU A 500 -20.86 36.54 -10.16
N LEU A 501 -21.36 35.36 -10.51
CA LEU A 501 -20.55 34.15 -10.65
C LEU A 501 -19.67 34.21 -11.91
N GLU A 502 -20.14 34.79 -13.00
CA GLU A 502 -19.34 35.06 -14.20
C GLU A 502 -18.19 36.00 -13.89
N ALA A 503 -18.44 37.10 -13.18
CA ALA A 503 -17.38 38.00 -12.72
C ALA A 503 -16.38 37.30 -11.80
N LYS A 504 -16.86 36.44 -10.87
CA LYS A 504 -15.99 35.64 -9.99
C LYS A 504 -15.15 34.64 -10.80
N ARG A 505 -15.74 33.98 -11.80
CA ARG A 505 -15.05 33.05 -12.71
C ARG A 505 -13.99 33.75 -13.54
N GLU A 506 -14.31 34.90 -14.14
CA GLU A 506 -13.35 35.69 -14.92
C GLU A 506 -12.17 36.15 -14.07
N ALA A 507 -12.43 36.66 -12.87
CA ALA A 507 -11.39 37.06 -11.92
C ALA A 507 -10.48 35.87 -11.56
N TRP A 508 -11.05 34.71 -11.26
CA TRP A 508 -10.30 33.49 -10.98
C TRP A 508 -9.46 33.02 -12.19
N GLN A 509 -10.04 33.02 -13.40
CA GLN A 509 -9.34 32.62 -14.62
C GLN A 509 -8.21 33.59 -14.97
N THR A 510 -8.43 34.90 -14.86
CA THR A 510 -7.40 35.92 -15.07
C THR A 510 -6.27 35.76 -14.06
N ALA A 511 -6.59 35.64 -12.77
CA ALA A 511 -5.58 35.42 -11.73
C ALA A 511 -4.74 34.16 -11.99
N THR A 512 -5.39 33.05 -12.38
CA THR A 512 -4.72 31.79 -12.72
C THR A 512 -3.81 31.92 -13.95
N GLN A 513 -4.27 32.59 -15.00
CA GLN A 513 -3.46 32.84 -16.20
C GLN A 513 -2.27 33.75 -15.91
N GLU A 514 -2.46 34.80 -15.11
CA GLU A 514 -1.37 35.68 -14.66
C GLU A 514 -0.34 34.92 -13.82
N ALA A 515 -0.81 34.07 -12.90
CA ALA A 515 0.05 33.21 -12.09
C ALA A 515 0.88 32.27 -12.97
N GLN A 516 0.25 31.60 -13.94
CA GLN A 516 0.91 30.70 -14.88
C GLN A 516 1.92 31.44 -15.78
N ALA A 517 1.56 32.61 -16.30
CA ALA A 517 2.46 33.42 -17.12
C ALA A 517 3.70 33.90 -16.34
N ALA A 518 3.54 34.14 -15.03
CA ALA A 518 4.62 34.52 -14.13
C ALA A 518 5.31 33.32 -13.45
N ALA A 519 4.86 32.08 -13.65
CA ALA A 519 5.27 30.91 -12.85
C ALA A 519 6.79 30.65 -12.88
N HIS A 520 7.44 30.90 -14.02
CA HIS A 520 8.89 30.73 -14.16
C HIS A 520 9.73 31.86 -13.55
N GLN A 521 9.10 32.95 -13.09
CA GLN A 521 9.81 34.00 -12.38
C GLN A 521 10.14 33.54 -10.94
N PRO A 522 11.23 34.02 -10.33
CA PRO A 522 11.51 33.75 -8.92
C PRO A 522 10.43 34.36 -8.02
N ALA A 523 10.09 33.68 -6.91
CA ALA A 523 9.16 34.24 -5.93
C ALA A 523 9.85 35.32 -5.10
N ILE A 524 9.55 36.58 -5.42
CA ILE A 524 10.16 37.77 -4.78
C ILE A 524 9.02 38.68 -4.31
N THR A 525 9.04 39.06 -3.03
CA THR A 525 8.11 40.03 -2.44
C THR A 525 8.27 41.41 -3.08
N ARG A 526 7.27 42.29 -2.92
CA ARG A 526 7.29 43.66 -3.47
C ARG A 526 8.49 44.49 -3.03
N ASP A 527 9.03 44.20 -1.84
CA ASP A 527 10.20 44.82 -1.22
C ASP A 527 11.51 44.02 -1.42
N GLY A 528 11.50 42.94 -2.21
CA GLY A 528 12.70 42.32 -2.75
C GLY A 528 13.23 41.09 -2.00
N LYS A 529 12.50 40.55 -1.01
CA LYS A 529 12.87 39.29 -0.35
C LYS A 529 12.47 38.11 -1.23
N GLN A 530 13.45 37.30 -1.62
CA GLN A 530 13.19 36.05 -2.32
C GLN A 530 12.82 34.94 -1.31
N VAL A 531 11.77 34.18 -1.65
CA VAL A 531 11.40 32.91 -1.00
C VAL A 531 11.36 31.85 -2.10
N ARG A 532 12.07 30.74 -1.91
CA ARG A 532 12.11 29.68 -2.93
C ARG A 532 10.81 28.89 -2.89
N VAL A 533 10.22 28.62 -4.05
CA VAL A 533 9.04 27.74 -4.15
C VAL A 533 9.42 26.46 -4.88
N PHE A 534 9.48 25.36 -4.13
CA PHE A 534 9.82 24.04 -4.64
C PHE A 534 8.58 23.14 -4.74
N ALA A 535 8.78 21.96 -5.33
CA ALA A 535 7.76 20.92 -5.42
C ALA A 535 7.95 19.81 -4.38
N ASN A 536 6.84 19.33 -3.82
CA ASN A 536 6.70 18.03 -3.18
C ASN A 536 6.35 17.00 -4.26
N ILE A 537 7.13 15.93 -4.38
CA ILE A 537 6.90 14.87 -5.39
C ILE A 537 6.96 13.47 -4.76
N GLY A 538 6.24 12.53 -5.36
CA GLY A 538 6.26 11.11 -4.99
C GLY A 538 6.47 10.18 -6.17
N SER A 539 6.64 10.71 -7.38
CA SER A 539 6.88 9.94 -8.60
C SER A 539 7.77 10.69 -9.59
N ILE A 540 8.24 10.00 -10.63
CA ILE A 540 8.99 10.61 -11.73
C ILE A 540 8.07 11.51 -12.58
N SER A 541 6.80 11.19 -12.75
CA SER A 541 5.85 12.01 -13.52
C SER A 541 5.68 13.42 -12.94
N ASP A 542 5.69 13.54 -11.61
CA ASP A 542 5.47 14.81 -10.94
C ASP A 542 6.57 15.84 -11.22
N VAL A 543 7.80 15.39 -11.47
CA VAL A 543 8.93 16.31 -11.69
C VAL A 543 8.77 17.10 -12.98
N GLN A 544 8.15 16.51 -14.00
CA GLN A 544 7.88 17.21 -15.26
C GLN A 544 6.82 18.28 -15.08
N VAL A 545 5.75 17.95 -14.36
CA VAL A 545 4.67 18.89 -13.99
C VAL A 545 5.23 20.02 -13.13
N ALA A 546 6.09 19.70 -12.16
CA ALA A 546 6.75 20.68 -11.30
C ALA A 546 7.57 21.70 -12.10
N VAL A 547 8.43 21.22 -13.01
CA VAL A 547 9.25 22.09 -13.85
C VAL A 547 8.39 22.94 -14.78
N ALA A 548 7.34 22.36 -15.37
CA ALA A 548 6.39 23.07 -16.22
C ALA A 548 5.65 24.19 -15.47
N ASN A 549 5.30 23.96 -14.20
CA ASN A 549 4.67 24.95 -13.32
C ASN A 549 5.67 25.89 -12.62
N GLY A 550 6.94 25.88 -13.05
CA GLY A 550 7.94 26.85 -12.61
C GLY A 550 8.61 26.56 -11.27
N ALA A 551 8.59 25.30 -10.79
CA ALA A 551 9.32 24.91 -9.58
C ALA A 551 10.79 25.33 -9.64
N GLU A 552 11.28 25.93 -8.56
CA GLU A 552 12.71 26.30 -8.42
C GLU A 552 13.57 25.10 -7.97
N GLY A 553 12.95 23.96 -7.68
CA GLY A 553 13.57 22.72 -7.22
C GLY A 553 12.53 21.75 -6.65
N VAL A 554 12.99 20.68 -6.03
CA VAL A 554 12.18 19.73 -5.26
C VAL A 554 12.59 19.82 -3.80
N GLY A 555 11.66 20.25 -2.94
CA GLY A 555 11.89 20.43 -1.50
C GLY A 555 11.59 19.16 -0.69
N LEU A 556 10.83 18.23 -1.29
CA LEU A 556 10.58 16.91 -0.73
C LEU A 556 10.34 15.89 -1.85
N LEU A 557 11.28 14.97 -2.03
CA LEU A 557 11.01 13.68 -2.66
C LEU A 557 10.68 12.66 -1.56
N ARG A 558 9.42 12.22 -1.53
CA ARG A 558 8.97 11.08 -0.72
C ARG A 558 9.51 9.79 -1.35
N THR A 559 10.19 8.94 -0.58
CA THR A 559 10.88 7.74 -1.12
C THR A 559 10.10 6.45 -0.91
N GLU A 560 8.99 6.49 -0.16
CA GLU A 560 8.21 5.34 0.26
C GLU A 560 7.63 4.57 -0.93
N PHE A 561 7.32 5.24 -2.05
CA PHE A 561 6.83 4.60 -3.27
C PHE A 561 7.79 3.56 -3.87
N LEU A 562 9.10 3.64 -3.54
CA LEU A 562 10.09 2.64 -3.97
C LEU A 562 10.03 1.37 -3.13
N TYR A 563 9.45 1.45 -1.92
CA TYR A 563 9.47 0.39 -0.91
C TYR A 563 8.13 -0.29 -0.73
N LEU A 564 7.02 0.45 -0.93
CA LEU A 564 5.65 -0.03 -0.78
C LEU A 564 5.19 -0.87 -1.98
N GLY A 565 4.23 -1.76 -1.78
CA GLY A 565 3.66 -2.59 -2.86
C GLY A 565 4.59 -3.68 -3.38
N ARG A 566 5.62 -4.06 -2.62
CA ARG A 566 6.68 -5.00 -3.05
C ARG A 566 6.95 -6.07 -2.01
N THR A 567 7.45 -7.21 -2.47
CA THR A 567 7.85 -8.36 -1.63
C THR A 567 9.31 -8.34 -1.20
N ASN A 568 10.11 -7.39 -1.71
CA ASN A 568 11.51 -7.19 -1.33
C ASN A 568 11.87 -5.70 -1.33
N ALA A 569 12.83 -5.32 -0.48
CA ALA A 569 13.38 -3.96 -0.47
C ALA A 569 14.03 -3.62 -1.83
N PRO A 570 13.89 -2.38 -2.32
CA PRO A 570 14.49 -1.95 -3.58
C PRO A 570 16.01 -1.96 -3.48
N THR A 571 16.66 -2.44 -4.52
CA THR A 571 18.12 -2.50 -4.63
C THR A 571 18.74 -1.12 -4.77
N GLU A 572 20.04 -1.00 -4.49
CA GLU A 572 20.79 0.25 -4.71
C GLU A 572 20.65 0.77 -6.15
N GLU A 573 20.65 -0.13 -7.14
CA GLU A 573 20.59 0.24 -8.56
C GLU A 573 19.21 0.76 -8.98
N GLU A 574 18.14 0.15 -8.48
CA GLU A 574 16.77 0.64 -8.71
C GLU A 574 16.60 2.04 -8.12
N GLN A 575 17.03 2.24 -6.87
CA GLN A 575 16.96 3.54 -6.20
C GLN A 575 17.80 4.59 -6.93
N TYR A 576 19.04 4.26 -7.29
CA TYR A 576 19.95 5.14 -8.03
C TYR A 576 19.35 5.57 -9.37
N THR A 577 18.79 4.63 -10.13
CA THR A 577 18.20 4.90 -11.45
C THR A 577 17.07 5.93 -11.33
N VAL A 578 16.20 5.78 -10.33
CA VAL A 578 15.10 6.71 -10.09
C VAL A 578 15.60 8.08 -9.65
N TYR A 579 16.51 8.14 -8.67
CA TYR A 579 17.05 9.41 -8.19
C TYR A 579 17.82 10.17 -9.28
N GLN A 580 18.59 9.46 -10.10
CA GLN A 580 19.29 10.04 -11.25
C GLN A 580 18.32 10.59 -12.29
N ALA A 581 17.27 9.84 -12.64
CA ALA A 581 16.27 10.29 -13.61
C ALA A 581 15.60 11.59 -13.17
N ILE A 582 15.19 11.69 -11.89
CA ILE A 582 14.60 12.91 -11.33
C ILE A 582 15.60 14.07 -11.36
N ALA A 583 16.84 13.83 -10.93
CA ALA A 583 17.89 14.85 -10.88
C ALA A 583 18.30 15.38 -12.27
N GLN A 584 18.20 14.53 -13.32
CA GLN A 584 18.42 14.94 -14.70
C GLN A 584 17.33 15.89 -15.22
N VAL A 585 16.06 15.62 -14.92
CA VAL A 585 14.95 16.49 -15.32
C VAL A 585 15.02 17.86 -14.63
N LEU A 586 15.53 17.90 -13.40
CA LEU A 586 15.68 19.13 -12.64
C LEU A 586 16.77 20.07 -13.19
N ASP A 587 17.67 19.58 -14.05
CA ASP A 587 18.68 20.38 -14.76
C ASP A 587 19.48 21.32 -13.83
N GLY A 588 20.06 20.75 -12.77
CA GLY A 588 20.87 21.48 -11.79
C GLY A 588 20.09 22.19 -10.67
N ARG A 589 18.75 22.25 -10.76
CA ARG A 589 17.90 22.66 -9.63
C ARG A 589 18.04 21.69 -8.45
N PRO A 590 17.87 22.15 -7.20
CA PRO A 590 18.04 21.32 -6.02
C PRO A 590 16.99 20.20 -5.94
N LEU A 591 17.43 19.02 -5.52
CA LEU A 591 16.60 17.86 -5.20
C LEU A 591 16.84 17.44 -3.74
N ILE A 592 15.83 17.61 -2.88
CA ILE A 592 15.90 17.17 -1.49
C ILE A 592 15.23 15.80 -1.38
N ILE A 593 16.02 14.77 -1.11
CA ILE A 593 15.55 13.41 -0.96
C ILE A 593 15.36 13.12 0.52
N ARG A 594 14.11 12.85 0.92
CA ARG A 594 13.83 12.37 2.27
C ARG A 594 14.12 10.88 2.34
N THR A 595 14.98 10.51 3.27
CA THR A 595 15.23 9.09 3.58
C THR A 595 13.95 8.41 4.05
N LEU A 596 13.93 7.09 4.02
CA LEU A 596 12.71 6.30 4.20
C LEU A 596 11.95 6.66 5.49
N ASP A 597 10.70 7.11 5.36
CA ASP A 597 9.78 7.35 6.48
C ASP A 597 8.65 6.33 6.48
N VAL A 598 8.99 5.13 6.96
CA VAL A 598 8.05 4.02 7.18
C VAL A 598 8.03 3.62 8.65
N GLY A 599 6.95 2.96 9.04
CA GLY A 599 6.73 2.39 10.37
C GLY A 599 5.24 2.31 10.65
N GLY A 600 4.82 1.39 11.52
CA GLY A 600 3.45 1.26 12.03
C GLY A 600 2.30 1.19 11.00
N ASP A 601 1.88 2.34 10.45
CA ASP A 601 0.80 2.52 9.47
C ASP A 601 1.20 2.19 8.02
N LYS A 602 2.50 2.17 7.70
CA LYS A 602 3.04 1.88 6.35
C LYS A 602 3.82 0.56 6.31
N PRO A 603 3.15 -0.58 6.17
CA PRO A 603 3.80 -1.87 6.35
C PRO A 603 4.69 -2.26 5.18
N LEU A 604 5.90 -2.74 5.48
CA LEU A 604 6.78 -3.39 4.50
C LEU A 604 6.65 -4.92 4.64
N PRO A 605 6.09 -5.64 3.65
CA PRO A 605 5.80 -7.07 3.76
C PRO A 605 7.03 -7.94 4.05
N TYR A 606 8.21 -7.50 3.65
CA TYR A 606 9.49 -8.19 3.80
C TYR A 606 10.22 -7.91 5.12
N ILE A 607 9.59 -7.18 6.04
CA ILE A 607 10.18 -6.83 7.34
C ILE A 607 9.25 -7.35 8.43
N VAL A 608 9.83 -8.13 9.35
CA VAL A 608 9.08 -8.76 10.45
C VAL A 608 8.49 -7.67 11.33
N LYS A 609 7.16 -7.62 11.40
CA LYS A 609 6.46 -6.63 12.22
C LYS A 609 6.56 -6.96 13.70
N VAL A 610 6.82 -5.93 14.50
CA VAL A 610 6.45 -5.89 15.91
C VAL A 610 5.20 -5.02 16.02
N PRO A 611 4.05 -5.56 16.47
CA PRO A 611 2.85 -4.75 16.68
C PRO A 611 3.13 -3.63 17.69
N GLU A 612 2.74 -2.40 17.33
CA GLU A 612 2.87 -1.23 18.21
C GLU A 612 1.49 -0.70 18.56
N ALA A 613 1.27 -0.35 19.83
CA ALA A 613 0.01 0.26 20.27
C ALA A 613 -0.21 1.64 19.64
N ASN A 614 0.87 2.39 19.39
CA ASN A 614 0.82 3.74 18.83
C ASN A 614 1.85 3.88 17.70
N PRO A 615 1.54 3.42 16.47
CA PRO A 615 2.34 3.58 15.26
C PRO A 615 3.01 4.94 15.08
N PHE A 616 2.23 6.03 15.19
CA PHE A 616 2.73 7.39 15.03
C PHE A 616 3.75 7.79 16.12
N LEU A 617 3.68 7.20 17.31
CA LEU A 617 4.64 7.46 18.39
C LEU A 617 5.79 6.44 18.42
N GLY A 618 5.78 5.45 17.53
CA GLY A 618 6.58 4.23 17.62
C GLY A 618 7.83 4.21 16.74
N TRP A 619 8.09 3.02 16.21
CA TRP A 619 9.25 2.62 15.45
C TRP A 619 9.08 3.00 13.97
N ARG A 620 9.31 4.30 13.69
CA ARG A 620 9.18 4.87 12.36
C ARG A 620 10.30 5.83 11.98
N GLY A 621 10.40 6.15 10.69
CA GLY A 621 11.34 7.13 10.16
C GLY A 621 12.79 6.78 10.46
N ILE A 622 13.56 7.75 10.96
CA ILE A 622 14.96 7.53 11.25
C ILE A 622 15.22 6.41 12.28
N ARG A 623 14.30 6.17 13.22
CA ARG A 623 14.44 5.11 14.23
C ARG A 623 14.44 3.73 13.58
N PHE A 624 13.53 3.55 12.62
CA PHE A 624 13.46 2.35 11.81
C PHE A 624 14.75 2.15 10.99
N CYS A 625 15.21 3.22 10.34
CA CYS A 625 16.44 3.22 9.54
C CYS A 625 17.71 2.92 10.36
N LEU A 626 17.82 3.45 11.58
CA LEU A 626 18.96 3.20 12.46
C LEU A 626 19.01 1.77 13.00
N ASP A 627 17.85 1.11 13.16
CA ASP A 627 17.77 -0.29 13.55
C ASP A 627 17.98 -1.26 12.36
N HIS A 628 17.82 -0.77 11.12
CA HIS A 628 18.11 -1.49 9.89
C HIS A 628 19.21 -0.82 9.05
N PRO A 629 20.46 -0.81 9.53
CA PRO A 629 21.54 -0.07 8.89
C PRO A 629 21.84 -0.54 7.46
N ASP A 630 21.62 -1.81 7.13
CA ASP A 630 21.86 -2.32 5.76
C ASP A 630 20.87 -1.73 4.74
N LEU A 631 19.59 -1.66 5.12
CA LEU A 631 18.55 -1.02 4.30
C LEU A 631 18.83 0.47 4.16
N PHE A 632 19.13 1.13 5.28
CA PHE A 632 19.40 2.56 5.28
C PHE A 632 20.66 2.93 4.49
N LYS A 633 21.75 2.18 4.67
CA LYS A 633 23.00 2.38 3.93
C LYS A 633 22.82 2.15 2.44
N THR A 634 22.01 1.17 2.03
CA THR A 634 21.65 0.94 0.62
C THR A 634 21.02 2.19 0.00
N GLN A 635 20.06 2.81 0.69
CA GLN A 635 19.45 4.07 0.25
C GLN A 635 20.48 5.22 0.20
N LEU A 636 21.28 5.40 1.24
CA LEU A 636 22.28 6.48 1.29
C LEU A 636 23.32 6.33 0.18
N ARG A 637 23.76 5.12 -0.13
CA ARG A 637 24.66 4.84 -1.26
C ARG A 637 24.04 5.22 -2.60
N ALA A 638 22.77 4.87 -2.82
CA ALA A 638 22.04 5.25 -4.03
C ALA A 638 21.92 6.78 -4.17
N ILE A 639 21.60 7.49 -3.09
CA ILE A 639 21.52 8.97 -3.07
C ILE A 639 22.89 9.60 -3.37
N LEU A 640 23.94 9.12 -2.71
CA LEU A 640 25.31 9.59 -2.94
C LEU A 640 25.74 9.38 -4.41
N ARG A 641 25.48 8.20 -4.98
CA ARG A 641 25.77 7.95 -6.40
C ARG A 641 25.03 8.92 -7.32
N ALA A 642 23.74 9.15 -7.07
CA ALA A 642 22.94 10.07 -7.87
C ALA A 642 23.41 11.53 -7.74
N SER A 643 24.06 11.90 -6.63
CA SER A 643 24.57 13.27 -6.41
C SER A 643 25.74 13.65 -7.32
N ALA A 644 26.37 12.70 -8.01
CA ALA A 644 27.48 12.98 -8.91
C ALA A 644 27.05 13.89 -10.08
N GLY A 645 27.41 15.17 -10.02
CA GLY A 645 27.05 16.16 -11.04
C GLY A 645 25.65 16.78 -10.88
N HIS A 646 24.96 16.49 -9.77
CA HIS A 646 23.60 16.98 -9.49
C HIS A 646 23.50 17.62 -8.11
N ASN A 647 22.60 18.60 -7.94
CA ASN A 647 22.40 19.33 -6.69
C ASN A 647 21.45 18.57 -5.73
N ILE A 648 21.88 17.39 -5.28
CA ILE A 648 21.09 16.54 -4.39
C ILE A 648 21.39 16.87 -2.92
N LYS A 649 20.37 16.80 -2.06
CA LYS A 649 20.47 16.93 -0.60
C LYS A 649 19.78 15.76 0.06
N VAL A 650 20.23 15.39 1.25
CA VAL A 650 19.63 14.33 2.07
C VAL A 650 18.84 14.97 3.20
N MET A 651 17.64 14.46 3.48
CA MET A 651 16.83 14.87 4.62
C MET A 651 16.42 13.67 5.47
N LEU A 652 16.60 13.79 6.79
CA LEU A 652 16.25 12.73 7.75
C LEU A 652 14.89 13.02 8.42
N PRO A 653 13.90 12.10 8.34
CA PRO A 653 12.59 12.25 9.00
C PRO A 653 12.64 11.85 10.48
N MET A 654 11.63 12.25 11.25
CA MET A 654 11.33 11.81 12.63
C MET A 654 12.46 12.00 13.65
N ILE A 655 13.34 12.98 13.41
CA ILE A 655 14.43 13.32 14.33
C ILE A 655 13.83 13.90 15.61
N ALA A 656 14.26 13.39 16.76
CA ALA A 656 13.90 13.92 18.08
C ALA A 656 15.13 14.38 18.88
N THR A 657 16.32 13.86 18.56
CA THR A 657 17.54 14.05 19.33
C THR A 657 18.77 14.29 18.44
N VAL A 658 19.78 14.97 18.98
CA VAL A 658 21.09 15.15 18.32
C VAL A 658 21.80 13.81 18.07
N THR A 659 21.60 12.83 18.95
CA THR A 659 22.22 11.51 18.84
C THR A 659 21.77 10.77 17.58
N GLU A 660 20.47 10.86 17.23
CA GLU A 660 19.95 10.26 15.99
C GLU A 660 20.61 10.88 14.75
N VAL A 661 20.77 12.21 14.72
CA VAL A 661 21.45 12.91 13.61
C VAL A 661 22.89 12.41 13.47
N ARG A 662 23.63 12.34 14.58
CA ARG A 662 25.03 11.89 14.58
C ARG A 662 25.16 10.43 14.15
N ALA A 663 24.26 9.56 14.60
CA ALA A 663 24.22 8.16 14.18
C ALA A 663 23.96 8.02 12.68
N ALA A 664 22.99 8.77 12.14
CA ALA A 664 22.70 8.77 10.72
C ALA A 664 23.88 9.29 9.88
N LYS A 665 24.54 10.36 10.32
CA LYS A 665 25.76 10.88 9.68
C LYS A 665 26.92 9.88 9.72
N ALA A 666 27.04 9.06 10.75
CA ALA A 666 28.04 8.00 10.80
C ALA A 666 27.85 6.97 9.67
N ILE A 667 26.61 6.50 9.47
CA ILE A 667 26.27 5.56 8.39
C ILE A 667 26.47 6.21 7.01
N LEU A 668 26.13 7.50 6.86
CA LEU A 668 26.42 8.25 5.63
C LEU A 668 27.93 8.31 5.34
N ASN A 669 28.76 8.56 6.35
CA ASN A 669 30.22 8.59 6.20
C ASN A 669 30.78 7.21 5.81
N GLU A 670 30.20 6.13 6.36
CA GLU A 670 30.54 4.76 5.95
C GLU A 670 30.20 4.52 4.47
N ALA A 671 29.00 4.90 4.03
CA ALA A 671 28.60 4.81 2.63
C ALA A 671 29.54 5.60 1.70
N GLN A 672 29.94 6.82 2.09
CA GLN A 672 30.92 7.62 1.35
C GLN A 672 32.29 6.93 1.27
N ALA A 673 32.74 6.31 2.36
CA ALA A 673 34.02 5.59 2.40
C ALA A 673 34.00 4.36 1.47
N GLU A 674 32.91 3.59 1.48
CA GLU A 674 32.73 2.43 0.60
C GLU A 674 32.69 2.85 -0.88
N LEU A 675 31.93 3.90 -1.23
CA LEU A 675 31.89 4.41 -2.61
C LEU A 675 33.26 4.92 -3.08
N LYS A 676 34.00 5.60 -2.19
CA LYS A 676 35.36 6.05 -2.46
C LYS A 676 36.30 4.87 -2.70
N GLN A 677 36.20 3.80 -1.91
CA GLN A 677 37.00 2.58 -2.10
C GLN A 677 36.66 1.87 -3.42
N ALA A 678 35.38 1.90 -3.82
CA ALA A 678 34.90 1.37 -5.09
C ALA A 678 35.19 2.29 -6.31
N ASN A 679 35.81 3.47 -6.11
CA ASN A 679 36.03 4.49 -7.13
C ASN A 679 34.74 4.96 -7.84
N ILE A 680 33.63 5.00 -7.11
CA ILE A 680 32.34 5.52 -7.62
C ILE A 680 32.24 7.01 -7.27
N ALA A 681 31.87 7.83 -8.25
CA ALA A 681 31.72 9.27 -8.06
C ALA A 681 30.48 9.62 -7.21
N PHE A 682 30.60 10.65 -6.37
CA PHE A 682 29.54 11.24 -5.56
C PHE A 682 29.94 12.65 -5.13
N ASP A 683 28.98 13.47 -4.67
CA ASP A 683 29.25 14.76 -4.05
C ASP A 683 29.73 14.58 -2.60
N LYS A 684 30.97 14.97 -2.33
CA LYS A 684 31.60 14.88 -1.01
C LYS A 684 31.05 15.91 -0.02
N ALA A 685 30.45 16.98 -0.52
CA ALA A 685 29.88 18.07 0.26
C ALA A 685 28.35 18.06 0.24
N ILE A 686 27.75 16.88 0.00
CA ILE A 686 26.29 16.72 0.00
C ILE A 686 25.69 17.28 1.29
N ALA A 687 24.73 18.19 1.14
CA ALA A 687 24.09 18.83 2.29
C ALA A 687 23.14 17.84 2.98
N VAL A 688 23.19 17.81 4.31
CA VAL A 688 22.35 16.97 5.17
C VAL A 688 21.47 17.87 6.01
N GLY A 689 20.17 17.77 5.81
CA GLY A 689 19.15 18.42 6.63
C GLY A 689 18.30 17.43 7.41
N ILE A 690 17.41 17.97 8.23
CA ILE A 690 16.43 17.18 8.99
C ILE A 690 15.04 17.75 8.84
N MET A 691 14.05 16.87 8.94
CA MET A 691 12.67 17.28 9.07
C MET A 691 12.38 17.66 10.53
N ILE A 692 11.90 18.87 10.76
CA ILE A 692 11.43 19.34 12.06
C ILE A 692 9.93 19.08 12.13
N GLU A 693 9.60 17.91 12.65
CA GLU A 693 8.21 17.44 12.75
C GLU A 693 7.86 16.88 14.13
N VAL A 694 8.83 16.74 15.02
CA VAL A 694 8.62 16.30 16.41
C VAL A 694 8.80 17.49 17.36
N PRO A 695 7.91 17.73 18.34
CA PRO A 695 8.04 18.85 19.28
C PRO A 695 9.37 18.88 20.03
N ALA A 696 9.94 17.70 20.32
CA ALA A 696 11.28 17.58 20.90
C ALA A 696 12.35 18.26 20.02
N ALA A 697 12.31 18.07 18.70
CA ALA A 697 13.25 18.71 17.78
C ALA A 697 13.10 20.23 17.75
N VAL A 698 11.88 20.76 17.90
CA VAL A 698 11.66 22.21 18.04
C VAL A 698 12.31 22.73 19.32
N ALA A 699 12.12 22.02 20.43
CA ALA A 699 12.63 22.43 21.75
C ALA A 699 14.17 22.45 21.83
N ILE A 700 14.86 21.69 20.98
CA ILE A 700 16.33 21.65 20.88
C ILE A 700 16.84 22.08 19.49
N ALA A 701 16.06 22.88 18.77
CA ALA A 701 16.39 23.29 17.40
C ALA A 701 17.73 24.03 17.31
N ASP A 702 18.12 24.76 18.36
CA ASP A 702 19.42 25.43 18.47
C ASP A 702 20.59 24.45 18.46
N GLN A 703 20.44 23.31 19.15
CA GLN A 703 21.46 22.25 19.18
C GLN A 703 21.50 21.47 17.87
N LEU A 704 20.33 21.16 17.31
CA LEU A 704 20.22 20.46 16.03
C LEU A 704 20.77 21.30 14.87
N ALA A 705 20.58 22.62 14.90
CA ALA A 705 21.05 23.51 13.84
C ALA A 705 22.58 23.56 13.74
N GLY A 706 23.30 23.29 14.83
CA GLY A 706 24.75 23.13 14.82
C GLY A 706 25.24 21.83 14.17
N GLU A 707 24.35 20.89 13.87
CA GLU A 707 24.67 19.55 13.37
C GLU A 707 24.22 19.34 11.92
N VAL A 708 23.49 20.27 11.28
CA VAL A 708 22.88 20.07 9.95
C VAL A 708 23.02 21.32 9.08
N ASP A 709 22.77 21.19 7.78
CA ASP A 709 22.91 22.28 6.82
C ASP A 709 21.61 23.06 6.58
N PHE A 710 20.46 22.46 6.92
CA PHE A 710 19.12 23.06 6.78
C PHE A 710 18.06 22.31 7.59
N PHE A 711 16.92 22.97 7.79
CA PHE A 711 15.70 22.35 8.30
C PHE A 711 14.60 22.37 7.23
N SER A 712 13.69 21.39 7.28
CA SER A 712 12.39 21.47 6.63
C SER A 712 11.30 21.13 7.64
N ILE A 713 10.28 21.96 7.78
CA ILE A 713 9.21 21.74 8.75
C ILE A 713 8.14 20.84 8.11
N GLY A 714 7.90 19.68 8.74
CA GLY A 714 6.80 18.77 8.38
C GLY A 714 5.55 19.11 9.19
N THR A 715 4.74 20.07 8.74
CA THR A 715 3.61 20.57 9.57
C THR A 715 2.53 19.53 9.82
N ASN A 716 2.37 18.54 8.94
CA ASN A 716 1.35 17.52 9.09
C ASN A 716 1.59 16.64 10.33
N ASP A 717 2.86 16.30 10.60
CA ASP A 717 3.26 15.52 11.77
C ASP A 717 3.48 16.44 12.99
N LEU A 718 4.02 17.64 12.77
CA LEU A 718 4.20 18.61 13.84
C LEU A 718 2.86 19.01 14.48
N SER A 719 1.83 19.31 13.70
CA SER A 719 0.51 19.66 14.24
C SER A 719 -0.08 18.50 15.03
N GLN A 720 0.02 17.28 14.50
CA GLN A 720 -0.43 16.06 15.18
C GLN A 720 0.23 15.88 16.55
N TYR A 721 1.56 15.96 16.64
CA TYR A 721 2.25 15.74 17.92
C TYR A 721 2.15 16.92 18.88
N VAL A 722 2.12 18.17 18.39
CA VAL A 722 1.91 19.36 19.23
C VAL A 722 0.51 19.35 19.85
N MET A 723 -0.49 18.97 19.05
CA MET A 723 -1.90 18.99 19.47
C MET A 723 -2.37 17.67 20.07
N ALA A 724 -1.53 16.62 20.00
CA ALA A 724 -1.87 15.24 20.36
C ALA A 724 -3.18 14.76 19.71
N GLY A 725 -3.43 15.21 18.47
CA GLY A 725 -4.60 14.85 17.68
C GLY A 725 -4.17 14.08 16.45
N ASP A 726 -4.47 12.78 16.40
CA ASP A 726 -4.21 11.96 15.22
C ASP A 726 -5.10 12.44 14.05
N ARG A 727 -4.47 12.88 12.95
CA ARG A 727 -5.18 13.36 11.76
C ARG A 727 -6.02 12.27 11.08
N THR A 728 -5.65 11.01 11.28
CA THR A 728 -6.36 9.84 10.76
C THR A 728 -7.57 9.45 11.62
N ASN A 729 -7.71 10.06 12.80
CA ASN A 729 -8.82 9.82 13.71
C ASN A 729 -9.87 10.93 13.58
N PRO A 730 -11.04 10.68 12.95
CA PRO A 730 -12.04 11.71 12.68
C PRO A 730 -12.57 12.43 13.95
N ARG A 731 -12.43 11.81 15.13
CA ARG A 731 -12.86 12.41 16.41
C ARG A 731 -12.01 13.59 16.85
N VAL A 732 -10.73 13.55 16.49
CA VAL A 732 -9.71 14.50 16.96
C VAL A 732 -8.94 15.16 15.82
N ALA A 733 -9.21 14.78 14.57
CA ALA A 733 -8.57 15.34 13.38
C ALA A 733 -8.67 16.88 13.32
N SER A 734 -9.80 17.45 13.78
CA SER A 734 -9.99 18.90 13.86
C SER A 734 -9.03 19.63 14.82
N LEU A 735 -8.39 18.90 15.76
CA LEU A 735 -7.36 19.45 16.64
C LEU A 735 -6.02 19.62 15.92
N ALA A 736 -5.73 18.81 14.90
CA ALA A 736 -4.45 18.76 14.19
C ALA A 736 -4.30 19.88 13.15
N ASP A 737 -4.86 21.06 13.41
CA ASP A 737 -4.84 22.20 12.50
C ASP A 737 -3.50 22.94 12.53
N ALA A 738 -2.80 22.98 11.40
CA ALA A 738 -1.48 23.60 11.30
C ALA A 738 -1.49 25.14 11.43
N LEU A 739 -2.65 25.80 11.27
CA LEU A 739 -2.82 27.23 11.55
C LEU A 739 -3.06 27.52 13.04
N HIS A 740 -3.13 26.49 13.89
CA HIS A 740 -3.28 26.70 15.32
C HIS A 740 -2.09 27.50 15.89
N PRO A 741 -2.31 28.53 16.73
CA PRO A 741 -1.25 29.39 17.26
C PRO A 741 -0.11 28.64 17.96
N ALA A 742 -0.39 27.49 18.59
CA ALA A 742 0.64 26.63 19.19
C ALA A 742 1.63 26.09 18.14
N VAL A 743 1.12 25.65 16.98
CA VAL A 743 1.93 25.14 15.87
C VAL A 743 2.71 26.28 15.22
N LEU A 744 2.07 27.43 14.98
CA LEU A 744 2.73 28.62 14.42
C LEU A 744 3.88 29.13 15.32
N ARG A 745 3.73 29.04 16.64
CA ARG A 745 4.82 29.36 17.58
C ARG A 745 5.97 28.37 17.50
N MET A 746 5.69 27.08 17.30
CA MET A 746 6.73 26.08 17.06
C MET A 746 7.49 26.35 15.75
N VAL A 747 6.76 26.70 14.68
CA VAL A 747 7.36 27.15 13.40
C VAL A 747 8.27 28.35 13.64
N GLN A 748 7.79 29.38 14.35
CA GLN A 748 8.58 30.57 14.67
C GLN A 748 9.88 30.23 15.43
N GLN A 749 9.78 29.37 16.44
CA GLN A 749 10.95 28.95 17.25
C GLN A 749 11.98 28.22 16.39
N THR A 750 11.55 27.31 15.53
CA THR A 750 12.43 26.60 14.60
C THR A 750 13.16 27.55 13.65
N VAL A 751 12.43 28.52 13.06
CA VAL A 751 13.03 29.52 12.14
C VAL A 751 14.06 30.37 12.84
N GLN A 752 13.73 30.88 14.04
CA GLN A 752 14.65 31.69 14.84
C GLN A 752 15.93 30.94 15.20
N ALA A 753 15.81 29.68 15.63
CA ALA A 753 16.96 28.84 15.98
C ALA A 753 17.87 28.57 14.78
N ALA A 754 17.29 28.23 13.62
CA ALA A 754 18.02 28.00 12.38
C ALA A 754 18.76 29.24 11.88
N HIS A 755 18.07 30.38 11.82
CA HIS A 755 18.67 31.64 11.37
C HIS A 755 19.77 32.12 12.32
N ALA A 756 19.62 31.90 13.64
CA ALA A 756 20.67 32.18 14.61
C ALA A 756 21.93 31.33 14.38
N ALA A 757 21.78 30.10 13.87
CA ALA A 757 22.88 29.23 13.48
C ALA A 757 23.39 29.47 12.03
N GLY A 758 22.71 30.31 11.25
CA GLY A 758 23.08 30.62 9.87
C GLY A 758 22.64 29.59 8.83
N ILE A 759 21.70 28.70 9.17
CA ILE A 759 21.10 27.74 8.23
C ILE A 759 19.71 28.21 7.78
N TRP A 760 19.25 27.74 6.64
CA TRP A 760 17.95 28.10 6.07
C TRP A 760 16.84 27.10 6.47
N VAL A 761 15.59 27.54 6.43
CA VAL A 761 14.42 26.72 6.80
C VAL A 761 13.40 26.65 5.67
N GLY A 762 13.03 25.43 5.33
CA GLY A 762 11.92 25.10 4.43
C GLY A 762 10.66 24.62 5.15
N LEU A 763 9.57 24.45 4.41
CA LEU A 763 8.33 23.83 4.89
C LEU A 763 7.74 22.97 3.78
N CYS A 764 7.49 21.69 4.05
CA CYS A 764 6.99 20.73 3.05
C CYS A 764 5.64 20.08 3.41
N GLY A 765 5.01 20.49 4.51
CA GLY A 765 3.63 20.08 4.84
C GLY A 765 2.56 20.85 4.08
N GLU A 766 1.31 20.43 4.20
CA GLU A 766 0.16 21.00 3.47
C GLU A 766 -0.04 22.49 3.72
N LEU A 767 0.39 22.99 4.89
CA LEU A 767 0.34 24.41 5.23
C LEU A 767 1.11 25.29 4.22
N ALA A 768 2.14 24.77 3.55
CA ALA A 768 2.87 25.53 2.52
C ALA A 768 2.01 25.86 1.30
N ALA A 769 0.99 25.03 1.02
CA ALA A 769 0.11 25.19 -0.14
C ALA A 769 -1.14 26.03 0.17
N ASP A 770 -1.36 26.39 1.44
CA ASP A 770 -2.48 27.23 1.87
C ASP A 770 -2.14 28.71 1.64
N THR A 771 -2.86 29.36 0.72
CA THR A 771 -2.68 30.78 0.40
C THR A 771 -2.98 31.71 1.58
N LEU A 772 -3.84 31.29 2.53
CA LEU A 772 -4.08 32.02 3.77
C LEU A 772 -2.88 31.91 4.75
N ALA A 773 -2.10 30.83 4.65
CA ALA A 773 -0.91 30.65 5.48
C ALA A 773 0.31 31.42 4.91
N THR A 774 0.39 31.62 3.59
CA THR A 774 1.50 32.32 2.91
C THR A 774 1.98 33.61 3.61
N PRO A 775 1.12 34.60 3.93
CA PRO A 775 1.56 35.82 4.60
C PRO A 775 2.10 35.56 6.02
N ILE A 776 1.55 34.57 6.73
CA ILE A 776 2.04 34.19 8.06
C ILE A 776 3.43 33.56 7.92
N LEU A 777 3.59 32.57 7.04
CA LEU A 777 4.85 31.84 6.85
C LEU A 777 5.98 32.77 6.38
N LEU A 778 5.69 33.68 5.45
CA LEU A 778 6.62 34.72 5.03
C LEU A 778 7.02 35.63 6.20
N GLY A 779 6.06 36.07 7.01
CA GLY A 779 6.28 36.92 8.17
C GLY A 779 7.03 36.23 9.32
N LEU A 780 6.92 34.90 9.42
CA LEU A 780 7.71 34.08 10.34
C LEU A 780 9.15 33.89 9.87
N GLY A 781 9.45 34.17 8.60
CA GLY A 781 10.79 34.16 8.03
C GLY A 781 11.18 32.88 7.28
N LEU A 782 10.22 32.10 6.77
CA LEU A 782 10.54 30.90 5.98
C LEU A 782 11.34 31.27 4.71
N ASP A 783 12.33 30.45 4.35
CA ASP A 783 13.20 30.69 3.20
C ASP A 783 12.82 29.85 1.97
N GLU A 784 12.01 28.83 2.17
CA GLU A 784 11.59 27.85 1.16
C GLU A 784 10.20 27.29 1.50
N LEU A 785 9.35 27.15 0.49
CA LEU A 785 8.03 26.50 0.56
C LEU A 785 7.97 25.40 -0.49
N SER A 786 7.75 24.16 -0.05
CA SER A 786 7.62 23.00 -0.93
C SER A 786 6.16 22.58 -0.99
N VAL A 787 5.56 22.67 -2.18
CA VAL A 787 4.11 22.52 -2.39
C VAL A 787 3.80 21.53 -3.51
N ASN A 788 2.54 21.16 -3.70
CA ASN A 788 2.12 20.39 -4.87
C ASN A 788 2.50 21.16 -6.16
N PRO A 789 3.06 20.49 -7.20
CA PRO A 789 3.35 21.08 -8.50
C PRO A 789 2.28 22.03 -9.05
N GLN A 790 0.99 21.73 -8.90
CA GLN A 790 -0.11 22.56 -9.45
C GLN A 790 -0.30 23.89 -8.72
N THR A 791 0.11 23.97 -7.45
CA THR A 791 -0.10 25.14 -6.58
C THR A 791 1.05 26.16 -6.67
N ILE A 792 2.18 25.77 -7.28
CA ILE A 792 3.39 26.61 -7.41
C ILE A 792 3.09 27.99 -8.01
N PRO A 793 2.38 28.13 -9.15
CA PRO A 793 2.13 29.43 -9.75
C PRO A 793 1.37 30.37 -8.79
N VAL A 794 0.34 29.83 -8.13
CA VAL A 794 -0.52 30.58 -7.20
C VAL A 794 0.26 31.06 -5.98
N ILE A 795 1.10 30.19 -5.40
CA ILE A 795 1.93 30.55 -4.23
C ILE A 795 2.96 31.61 -4.60
N LYS A 796 3.61 31.47 -5.77
CA LYS A 796 4.55 32.51 -6.25
C LYS A 796 3.86 33.85 -6.45
N GLN A 797 2.68 33.86 -7.04
CA GLN A 797 1.90 35.09 -7.22
C GLN A 797 1.50 35.70 -5.86
N ALA A 798 1.07 34.89 -4.90
CA ALA A 798 0.73 35.35 -3.55
C ALA A 798 1.93 35.99 -2.85
N ILE A 799 3.13 35.38 -2.95
CA ILE A 799 4.37 35.96 -2.41
C ILE A 799 4.68 37.30 -3.09
N ALA A 800 4.55 37.39 -4.42
CA ALA A 800 4.84 38.59 -5.19
C ALA A 800 3.92 39.78 -4.88
N GLN A 801 2.74 39.52 -4.31
CA GLN A 801 1.79 40.56 -3.91
C GLN A 801 2.03 41.11 -2.49
N LEU A 802 2.89 40.45 -1.70
CA LEU A 802 3.14 40.81 -0.30
C LEU A 802 4.44 41.62 -0.16
N SER A 803 4.54 42.40 0.93
CA SER A 803 5.82 42.90 1.46
C SER A 803 6.18 42.18 2.76
N VAL A 804 7.47 42.16 3.13
CA VAL A 804 7.91 41.51 4.37
C VAL A 804 7.30 42.20 5.59
N ASP A 805 7.24 43.53 5.62
CA ASP A 805 6.71 44.28 6.76
C ASP A 805 5.23 43.96 7.03
N GLU A 806 4.40 43.85 5.98
CA GLU A 806 3.00 43.45 6.10
C GLU A 806 2.88 42.00 6.60
N ALA A 807 3.67 41.09 6.02
CA ALA A 807 3.69 39.69 6.40
C ALA A 807 4.08 39.51 7.88
N VAL A 808 5.10 40.24 8.35
CA VAL A 808 5.52 40.25 9.77
C VAL A 808 4.40 40.75 10.68
N ALA A 809 3.67 41.80 10.28
CA ALA A 809 2.55 42.31 11.06
C ALA A 809 1.39 41.30 11.14
N ILE A 810 1.07 40.61 10.03
CA ILE A 810 0.07 39.54 9.97
C ILE A 810 0.49 38.38 10.87
N ALA A 811 1.73 37.90 10.74
CA ALA A 811 2.26 36.80 11.55
C ALA A 811 2.24 37.13 13.05
N ALA A 812 2.67 38.33 13.43
CA ALA A 812 2.63 38.78 14.83
C ALA A 812 1.20 38.78 15.40
N SER A 813 0.21 39.17 14.59
CA SER A 813 -1.20 39.16 14.98
C SER A 813 -1.78 37.75 15.05
N ALA A 814 -1.42 36.87 14.10
CA ALA A 814 -1.82 35.47 14.07
C ALA A 814 -1.35 34.70 15.32
N LEU A 815 -0.10 34.94 15.76
CA LEU A 815 0.47 34.33 16.97
C LEU A 815 -0.24 34.71 18.28
N GLN A 816 -1.06 35.77 18.27
CA GLN A 816 -1.83 36.24 19.43
C GLN A 816 -3.28 35.74 19.44
N GLN A 817 -3.74 35.07 18.39
CA GLN A 817 -5.08 34.50 18.36
C GLN A 817 -5.20 33.29 19.29
N ASP A 818 -6.43 32.86 19.58
CA ASP A 818 -6.71 31.72 20.46
C ASP A 818 -6.98 30.40 19.72
N SER A 819 -7.19 30.45 18.40
CA SER A 819 -7.65 29.32 17.59
C SER A 819 -7.32 29.47 16.11
N ALA A 820 -7.23 28.35 15.39
CA ALA A 820 -6.98 28.35 13.95
C ALA A 820 -8.08 29.07 13.15
N THR A 821 -9.34 28.98 13.59
CA THR A 821 -10.47 29.70 12.97
C THR A 821 -10.28 31.22 13.08
N GLN A 822 -9.87 31.74 14.23
CA GLN A 822 -9.57 33.16 14.38
C GLN A 822 -8.37 33.60 13.53
N VAL A 823 -7.34 32.74 13.40
CA VAL A 823 -6.21 33.00 12.48
C VAL A 823 -6.69 33.13 11.03
N ARG A 824 -7.52 32.20 10.53
CA ARG A 824 -8.09 32.30 9.16
C ARG A 824 -8.92 33.56 8.98
N ASN A 825 -9.83 33.86 9.92
CA ASN A 825 -10.67 35.06 9.86
C ASN A 825 -9.83 36.34 9.85
N LEU A 826 -8.77 36.39 10.66
CA LEU A 826 -7.84 37.53 10.72
C LEU A 826 -7.17 37.74 9.36
N VAL A 827 -6.61 36.69 8.76
CA VAL A 827 -5.93 36.80 7.46
C VAL A 827 -6.91 37.27 6.40
N GLN A 828 -8.09 36.64 6.28
CA GLN A 828 -9.11 37.04 5.32
C GLN A 828 -9.50 38.52 5.44
N GLN A 829 -9.66 39.04 6.67
CA GLN A 829 -9.98 40.45 6.88
C GLN A 829 -8.85 41.41 6.49
N LEU A 830 -7.60 40.95 6.53
CA LEU A 830 -6.42 41.75 6.21
C LEU A 830 -6.03 41.66 4.73
N THR A 831 -6.37 40.56 4.05
CA THR A 831 -6.08 40.35 2.61
C THR A 831 -7.21 40.83 1.68
N HIS A 832 -8.44 41.00 2.17
CA HIS A 832 -9.56 41.58 1.41
C HIS A 832 -9.72 43.11 1.55
N LYS A 833 -8.76 43.78 2.21
CA LYS A 833 -8.64 45.25 2.25
C LYS A 833 -7.55 45.70 1.29
#